data_AF-A0A7X6V0P5-F1
#
_entry.id   AF-A0A7X6V0P5-F1
#
_cell.length_a   1.000
_cell.length_b   1.000
_cell.length_c   1.000
_cell.angle_alpha   90.00
_cell.angle_beta   90.00
_cell.angle_gamma   90.00
#
_symmetry.space_group_name_H-M   'P 1'
#
loop_
_entity.id
_entity.type
_entity.pdbx_description
1 polymer ?
#
loop_
_entity_poly.entity_id
_entity_poly.type
_entity_poly.pdbx_seq_one_letter_code
_entity_poly.pdbx_strand_id
1 'polypeptide(L)'
;MTQNKLISFCYLFIIGIALAMAFPLGSTAVVPLWAATAILGLLAGTALHFVRRRQPADARDALYAPPPRFDALQVGAWALLLAAALFLGYTRYLAMIQPPDQTLGRVRFTAEGATWKPTDQMAATSFLKIKTIAPVTEDIELRLVGRLEALRPVLDDNGLPILDDQGRWNFTQTDLPQTSDPVRIPAGTPAGAEVLVAQPFTHLDQVEPLNQPSTGVLAILKPVNAVSLFARSGRNVVPIRALGRITADPWVYSFKTVLAITPDYIQYQPDGPYFPVERQTIRVTINPDLPIYDSLARSAAYGYDIALSGELIAPPAAANVGAFDQAKYLRNYNIGGQMLLRTPLEGALPIDIIIPQGHDVPREGNGLVEFSLYLRDEIVRVIKQTMPQPNSAFLGALTLGLRYGMQNTLSIASERYDDTSVRPILELGRDTDELIADEFRASGINHVLAVSGLHVTIITIMFMGIFALLKVSRRVYVPFVIFALVIFAIITGARPSTLRAVIMNSLFLLTWGYMGQGVRSSALLGVPVAAFIILLQNPAMAVDPSFTLSFGAILSLALLTQPFFDIFKKFQGNQFIALAILVSLLTWAFAVHWLLVVTVRFWVLYGLLAAVLFWLARLLDRRNIKPIGSYGFANITPGVAGFIAAQFGMQIGMMIPLSAYYFYRWPVAGAYANLLAIPLVGVVLQLSMLAGLIGLIPGIGIYIALLLAAANWIFSTLFLLIGHYFSRWFTYPFVVKPTLRWLFTYYAAVALFIWWRPIWFRLLRPRWNKATRAGRAIALTAVALVVASVFAAGHAETKAIRHGGELAISVLSVGYGSAILIDTPDNKAILIDTAYVQTDRGRRNDAERTVIPHVCHKRIRKLDALILTSPEPEHIAGAPTVLQHFHVGQLGHPASLDAKLAEGPLAELLAERSPRRLKHRFSGTAIQPRTLVAGERLFASTVQGKPFAIEVLGPAPGDTKAPLTLRVVYGDFAMLIPSDLTYAQQQQLLETTPAEQLASQVVIAPGHGTPGLEGILVGMPKNYERSLTEITAALLQKAGAEAVIFEFGNPRPVVGDKYKVAAKLHGAARRIVEDQLPDARHLATDTDGAITILSDGHTYTLTAQYDAAVGYVDTPTSLEICW
;
A
#
# COMPACT_ATOMS: atom_id res chain seq x y z
N MET A 1 -24.08 24.54 -2.57
CA MET A 1 -24.40 23.22 -1.98
C MET A 1 -25.90 22.95 -1.91
N THR A 2 -26.77 23.95 -1.70
CA THR A 2 -28.22 23.78 -1.50
C THR A 2 -29.07 23.42 -2.73
N GLN A 3 -28.53 23.38 -3.96
CA GLN A 3 -29.33 23.10 -5.16
C GLN A 3 -29.44 21.61 -5.54
N ASN A 4 -28.55 20.74 -5.04
CA ASN A 4 -28.55 19.32 -5.44
C ASN A 4 -28.49 18.38 -4.21
N LYS A 5 -29.67 17.90 -3.82
CA LYS A 5 -29.89 17.12 -2.60
C LYS A 5 -29.21 15.75 -2.64
N LEU A 6 -29.12 15.13 -3.82
CA LEU A 6 -28.41 13.87 -4.05
C LEU A 6 -26.92 13.98 -3.70
N ILE A 7 -26.27 15.06 -4.15
CA ILE A 7 -24.85 15.31 -3.85
C ILE A 7 -24.63 15.42 -2.34
N SER A 8 -25.52 16.12 -1.64
CA SER A 8 -25.43 16.30 -0.19
C SER A 8 -25.63 14.98 0.57
N PHE A 9 -26.56 14.14 0.11
CA PHE A 9 -26.77 12.79 0.64
C PHE A 9 -25.50 11.94 0.53
N CYS A 10 -24.91 11.88 -0.67
CA CYS A 10 -23.68 11.12 -0.90
C CYS A 10 -22.50 11.60 -0.04
N TYR A 11 -22.31 12.92 0.10
CA TYR A 11 -21.24 13.44 0.96
C TYR A 11 -21.49 13.14 2.45
N LEU A 12 -22.74 13.22 2.94
CA LEU A 12 -23.05 12.88 4.32
C LEU A 12 -22.87 11.38 4.61
N PHE A 13 -23.18 10.51 3.65
CA PHE A 13 -22.86 9.10 3.75
C PHE A 13 -21.35 8.87 3.92
N ILE A 14 -20.51 9.55 3.13
CA ILE A 14 -19.05 9.47 3.26
C ILE A 14 -18.58 10.04 4.61
N ILE A 15 -19.18 11.12 5.08
CA ILE A 15 -18.91 11.69 6.42
C ILE A 15 -19.30 10.70 7.51
N GLY A 16 -20.42 9.98 7.36
CA GLY A 16 -20.83 8.91 8.25
C GLY A 16 -19.79 7.81 8.39
N ILE A 17 -19.22 7.36 7.25
CA ILE A 17 -18.09 6.42 7.24
C ILE A 17 -16.91 7.01 8.03
N ALA A 18 -16.49 8.25 7.70
CA ALA A 18 -15.36 8.89 8.36
C ALA A 18 -15.55 9.05 9.87
N LEU A 19 -16.78 9.35 10.33
CA LEU A 19 -17.13 9.40 11.75
C LEU A 19 -17.03 8.03 12.41
N ALA A 20 -17.47 6.97 11.75
CA ALA A 20 -17.33 5.60 12.27
C ALA A 20 -15.86 5.16 12.36
N MET A 21 -15.01 5.63 11.44
CA MET A 21 -13.56 5.42 11.52
C MET A 21 -12.91 6.15 12.68
N ALA A 22 -13.36 7.38 12.97
CA ALA A 22 -12.81 8.20 14.04
C ALA A 22 -13.32 7.80 15.43
N PHE A 23 -14.57 7.34 15.51
CA PHE A 23 -15.27 6.99 16.74
C PHE A 23 -16.03 5.67 16.54
N PRO A 24 -15.34 4.52 16.52
CA PRO A 24 -15.99 3.23 16.33
C PRO A 24 -16.80 2.85 17.58
N LEU A 25 -18.09 2.55 17.40
CA LEU A 25 -18.91 1.91 18.42
C LEU A 25 -18.67 0.38 18.38
N GLY A 26 -18.91 -0.30 19.51
CA GLY A 26 -18.80 -1.76 19.57
C GLY A 26 -19.85 -2.49 18.74
N SER A 27 -19.61 -3.77 18.46
CA SER A 27 -20.43 -4.61 17.57
C SER A 27 -21.91 -4.69 17.98
N THR A 28 -22.21 -4.56 19.26
CA THR A 28 -23.58 -4.53 19.80
C THR A 28 -24.41 -3.32 19.32
N ALA A 29 -23.75 -2.24 18.89
CA ALA A 29 -24.42 -1.06 18.35
C ALA A 29 -24.90 -1.25 16.89
N VAL A 30 -24.40 -2.24 16.16
CA VAL A 30 -24.69 -2.41 14.72
C VAL A 30 -26.18 -2.60 14.45
N VAL A 31 -26.84 -3.52 15.18
CA VAL A 31 -28.27 -3.81 15.03
C VAL A 31 -29.18 -2.60 15.33
N PRO A 32 -29.08 -1.92 16.49
CA PRO A 32 -29.92 -0.76 16.77
C PRO A 32 -29.65 0.40 15.80
N LEU A 33 -28.41 0.56 15.32
CA LEU A 33 -28.10 1.58 14.33
C LEU A 33 -28.72 1.25 12.95
N TRP A 34 -28.79 -0.02 12.53
CA TRP A 34 -29.52 -0.42 11.32
C TRP A 34 -31.01 -0.11 11.44
N ALA A 35 -31.61 -0.42 12.58
CA ALA A 35 -33.01 -0.08 12.85
C ALA A 35 -33.24 1.44 12.79
N ALA A 36 -32.38 2.23 13.44
CA ALA A 36 -32.44 3.69 13.39
C ALA A 36 -32.30 4.24 11.96
N THR A 37 -31.39 3.67 11.17
CA THR A 37 -31.20 4.04 9.76
C THR A 37 -32.46 3.77 8.93
N ALA A 38 -33.07 2.59 9.11
CA ALA A 38 -34.31 2.22 8.42
C ALA A 38 -35.48 3.13 8.81
N ILE A 39 -35.65 3.43 10.10
CA ILE A 39 -36.68 4.34 10.61
C ILE A 39 -36.50 5.75 10.03
N LEU A 40 -35.28 6.30 10.07
CA LEU A 40 -34.99 7.62 9.48
C LEU A 40 -35.27 7.66 7.98
N GLY A 41 -34.93 6.59 7.26
CA GLY A 41 -35.22 6.45 5.83
C GLY A 41 -36.72 6.43 5.53
N LEU A 42 -37.50 5.66 6.30
CA LEU A 42 -38.97 5.61 6.19
C LEU A 42 -39.62 6.95 6.51
N LEU A 43 -39.19 7.62 7.59
CA LEU A 43 -39.67 8.96 7.96
C LEU A 43 -39.34 10.00 6.89
N ALA A 44 -38.12 9.95 6.33
CA ALA A 44 -37.74 10.82 5.23
C ALA A 44 -38.60 10.58 3.99
N GLY A 45 -38.80 9.31 3.60
CA GLY A 45 -39.60 8.91 2.45
C GLY A 45 -41.07 9.33 2.56
N THR A 46 -41.68 9.09 3.73
CA THR A 46 -43.07 9.51 4.02
C THR A 46 -43.23 11.03 4.02
N ALA A 47 -42.31 11.77 4.64
CA ALA A 47 -42.31 13.23 4.63
C ALA A 47 -42.14 13.79 3.21
N LEU A 48 -41.23 13.23 2.40
CA LEU A 48 -41.04 13.60 0.99
C LEU A 48 -42.28 13.31 0.14
N HIS A 49 -42.93 12.16 0.36
CA HIS A 49 -44.18 11.81 -0.31
C HIS A 49 -45.31 12.80 0.02
N PHE A 50 -45.44 13.16 1.30
CA PHE A 50 -46.43 14.14 1.77
C PHE A 50 -46.19 15.54 1.20
N VAL A 51 -44.93 16.01 1.19
CA VAL A 51 -44.53 17.27 0.55
C VAL A 51 -44.87 17.26 -0.94
N ARG A 52 -44.58 16.15 -1.65
CA ARG A 52 -44.91 16.01 -3.09
C ARG A 52 -46.41 16.05 -3.34
N ARG A 53 -47.24 15.45 -2.48
CA ARG A 53 -48.71 15.51 -2.60
C ARG A 53 -49.28 16.91 -2.34
N ARG A 54 -48.63 17.75 -1.54
CA ARG A 54 -49.06 19.15 -1.30
C ARG A 54 -48.71 20.12 -2.42
N GLN A 55 -47.82 19.75 -3.34
CA GLN A 55 -47.49 20.61 -4.48
C GLN A 55 -48.64 20.62 -5.50
N PRO A 56 -49.05 21.80 -6.01
CA PRO A 56 -50.07 21.93 -7.05
C PRO A 56 -49.67 21.17 -8.32
N ALA A 57 -50.64 20.64 -9.07
CA ALA A 57 -50.40 19.70 -10.18
C ALA A 57 -49.47 20.28 -11.26
N ASP A 58 -49.66 21.56 -11.56
CA ASP A 58 -48.87 22.44 -12.42
C ASP A 58 -47.41 22.61 -11.97
N ALA A 59 -47.10 22.47 -10.69
CA ALA A 59 -45.73 22.45 -10.16
C ALA A 59 -45.11 21.04 -10.13
N ARG A 60 -45.90 19.96 -10.25
CA ARG A 60 -45.40 18.57 -10.27
C ARG A 60 -44.74 18.20 -11.61
N ASP A 61 -45.18 18.82 -12.70
CA ASP A 61 -44.71 18.54 -14.07
C ASP A 61 -43.59 19.49 -14.55
N ALA A 62 -43.37 20.61 -13.83
CA ALA A 62 -42.28 21.53 -14.12
C ALA A 62 -40.96 21.04 -13.50
N LEU A 63 -40.18 20.27 -14.26
CA LEU A 63 -38.89 19.68 -13.84
C LEU A 63 -37.83 20.70 -13.31
N TYR A 64 -38.07 22.01 -13.45
CA TYR A 64 -37.12 23.09 -13.14
C TYR A 64 -37.75 24.36 -12.52
N ALA A 65 -38.98 24.33 -12.00
CA ALA A 65 -39.53 25.51 -11.31
C ALA A 65 -38.81 25.73 -9.96
N PRO A 66 -38.32 26.96 -9.64
CA PRO A 66 -37.73 27.24 -8.34
C PRO A 66 -38.79 27.06 -7.24
N PRO A 67 -38.49 26.39 -6.12
CA PRO A 67 -39.48 26.17 -5.08
C PRO A 67 -39.95 27.52 -4.51
N PRO A 68 -41.26 27.77 -4.43
CA PRO A 68 -41.78 29.01 -3.88
C PRO A 68 -41.68 28.97 -2.35
N ARG A 69 -40.80 29.80 -1.78
CA ARG A 69 -40.55 30.01 -0.33
C ARG A 69 -40.18 28.74 0.47
N PHE A 70 -39.36 28.92 1.50
CA PHE A 70 -38.90 27.82 2.36
C PHE A 70 -40.07 27.26 3.19
N ASP A 71 -40.66 26.14 2.76
CA ASP A 71 -41.60 25.36 3.57
C ASP A 71 -40.81 24.58 4.63
N ALA A 72 -41.09 24.86 5.92
CA ALA A 72 -40.43 24.22 7.06
C ALA A 72 -40.55 22.69 7.02
N LEU A 73 -41.67 22.17 6.49
CA LEU A 73 -41.94 20.74 6.39
C LEU A 73 -41.05 20.08 5.33
N GLN A 74 -40.80 20.80 4.24
CA GLN A 74 -39.83 20.39 3.22
C GLN A 74 -38.40 20.38 3.79
N VAL A 75 -38.01 21.40 4.55
CA VAL A 75 -36.68 21.45 5.21
C VAL A 75 -36.51 20.29 6.19
N GLY A 76 -37.53 20.00 7.00
CA GLY A 76 -37.53 18.84 7.92
C GLY A 76 -37.36 17.51 7.20
N ALA A 77 -38.07 17.29 6.08
CA ALA A 77 -37.92 16.08 5.26
C ALA A 77 -36.49 15.92 4.70
N TRP A 78 -35.86 17.01 4.25
CA TRP A 78 -34.47 16.98 3.78
C TRP A 78 -33.48 16.73 4.93
N ALA A 79 -33.70 17.33 6.10
CA ALA A 79 -32.86 17.09 7.27
C ALA A 79 -32.90 15.61 7.68
N LEU A 80 -34.08 14.98 7.69
CA LEU A 80 -34.25 13.55 7.96
C LEU A 80 -33.51 12.68 6.93
N LEU A 81 -33.65 12.99 5.63
CA LEU A 81 -32.95 12.25 4.58
C LEU A 81 -31.42 12.34 4.71
N LEU A 82 -30.92 13.53 5.02
CA LEU A 82 -29.50 13.80 5.22
C LEU A 82 -28.95 13.12 6.49
N ALA A 83 -29.74 13.07 7.56
CA ALA A 83 -29.43 12.29 8.76
C ALA A 83 -29.40 10.78 8.45
N ALA A 84 -30.39 10.27 7.71
CA ALA A 84 -30.42 8.87 7.27
C ALA A 84 -29.16 8.50 6.47
N ALA A 85 -28.68 9.40 5.60
CA ALA A 85 -27.45 9.19 4.84
C ALA A 85 -26.22 9.02 5.75
N LEU A 86 -26.08 9.92 6.73
CA LEU A 86 -24.98 9.90 7.69
C LEU A 86 -25.00 8.62 8.53
N PHE A 87 -26.16 8.24 9.06
CA PHE A 87 -26.32 6.99 9.81
C PHE A 87 -26.03 5.78 8.92
N LEU A 88 -26.55 5.74 7.69
CA LEU A 88 -26.28 4.65 6.74
C LEU A 88 -24.79 4.45 6.47
N GLY A 89 -24.03 5.55 6.31
CA GLY A 89 -22.58 5.46 6.14
C GLY A 89 -21.87 4.92 7.38
N TYR A 90 -22.28 5.42 8.55
CA TYR A 90 -21.72 5.01 9.84
C TYR A 90 -21.99 3.52 10.12
N THR A 91 -23.23 3.06 9.95
CA THR A 91 -23.64 1.67 10.16
C THR A 91 -22.99 0.72 9.20
N ARG A 92 -22.90 1.10 7.92
CA ARG A 92 -22.32 0.25 6.88
C ARG A 92 -20.85 -0.02 7.14
N TYR A 93 -20.09 1.00 7.58
CA TYR A 93 -18.69 0.83 7.96
C TYR A 93 -18.54 -0.09 9.17
N LEU A 94 -19.28 0.16 10.26
CA LEU A 94 -19.22 -0.69 11.46
C LEU A 94 -19.56 -2.15 11.15
N ALA A 95 -20.64 -2.40 10.40
CA ALA A 95 -21.05 -3.76 10.02
C ALA A 95 -20.01 -4.50 9.15
N MET A 96 -19.12 -3.77 8.49
CA MET A 96 -18.01 -4.36 7.72
C MET A 96 -16.83 -4.71 8.62
N ILE A 97 -16.39 -3.78 9.48
CA ILE A 97 -15.19 -3.99 10.31
C ILE A 97 -15.44 -4.91 11.49
N GLN A 98 -16.66 -4.93 12.01
CA GLN A 98 -17.11 -5.77 13.10
C GLN A 98 -18.37 -6.49 12.62
N PRO A 99 -18.23 -7.52 11.77
CA PRO A 99 -19.38 -8.38 11.49
C PRO A 99 -19.89 -8.87 12.85
N PRO A 100 -21.19 -8.71 13.15
CA PRO A 100 -21.70 -9.05 14.46
C PRO A 100 -21.52 -10.56 14.66
N ASP A 101 -20.60 -10.95 15.55
CA ASP A 101 -20.54 -12.31 16.04
C ASP A 101 -21.92 -12.65 16.63
N GLN A 102 -22.44 -13.83 16.30
CA GLN A 102 -23.76 -14.25 16.76
C GLN A 102 -23.65 -14.59 18.25
N THR A 103 -24.38 -13.86 19.11
CA THR A 103 -24.37 -14.14 20.55
C THR A 103 -25.23 -15.36 20.85
N LEU A 104 -24.59 -16.46 21.24
CA LEU A 104 -25.28 -17.71 21.58
C LEU A 104 -25.89 -17.65 22.98
N GLY A 105 -25.29 -16.88 23.88
CA GLY A 105 -25.83 -16.66 25.22
C GLY A 105 -24.82 -16.02 26.17
N ARG A 106 -25.21 -15.91 27.44
CA ARG A 106 -24.37 -15.35 28.51
C ARG A 106 -24.26 -16.29 29.69
N VAL A 107 -23.08 -16.34 30.28
CA VAL A 107 -22.81 -17.03 31.54
C VAL A 107 -22.64 -15.96 32.61
N ARG A 108 -23.42 -16.06 33.69
CA ARG A 108 -23.29 -15.19 34.86
C ARG A 108 -22.84 -16.02 36.05
N PHE A 109 -21.73 -15.62 36.66
CA PHE A 109 -21.21 -16.19 37.88
C PHE A 109 -21.69 -15.37 39.08
N THR A 110 -22.16 -16.07 40.11
CA THR A 110 -22.61 -15.54 41.38
C THR A 110 -22.14 -16.44 42.51
N ALA A 111 -22.17 -15.95 43.75
CA ALA A 111 -21.86 -16.77 44.93
C ALA A 111 -22.75 -18.02 45.10
N GLU A 112 -23.92 -18.06 44.45
CA GLU A 112 -24.85 -19.21 44.46
C GLU A 112 -24.57 -20.21 43.31
N GLY A 113 -23.65 -19.89 42.40
CA GLY A 113 -23.29 -20.71 41.24
C GLY A 113 -23.30 -19.94 39.91
N ALA A 114 -22.99 -20.64 38.82
CA ALA A 114 -23.01 -20.08 37.46
C ALA A 114 -24.32 -20.42 36.74
N THR A 115 -24.94 -19.43 36.10
CA THR A 115 -26.14 -19.62 35.28
C THR A 115 -25.84 -19.35 33.81
N TRP A 116 -26.05 -20.35 32.95
CA TRP A 116 -26.02 -20.20 31.49
C TRP A 116 -27.42 -19.82 30.97
N LYS A 117 -27.49 -18.74 30.19
CA LYS A 117 -28.72 -18.29 29.53
C LYS A 117 -28.50 -18.30 28.01
N PRO A 118 -28.94 -19.35 27.30
CA PRO A 118 -28.89 -19.38 25.84
C PRO A 118 -29.84 -18.32 25.27
N THR A 119 -29.44 -17.70 24.16
CA THR A 119 -30.20 -16.65 23.45
C THR A 119 -30.53 -17.07 22.02
N ASP A 120 -29.62 -17.80 21.37
CA ASP A 120 -29.75 -18.18 19.97
C ASP A 120 -29.04 -19.52 19.69
N GLN A 121 -29.37 -20.18 18.59
CA GLN A 121 -28.72 -21.42 18.15
C GLN A 121 -27.76 -21.16 16.97
N MET A 122 -26.72 -21.98 16.88
CA MET A 122 -25.74 -21.88 15.81
C MET A 122 -26.34 -22.39 14.50
N ALA A 123 -26.18 -21.62 13.43
CA ALA A 123 -26.68 -22.00 12.10
C ALA A 123 -25.74 -22.94 11.31
N ALA A 124 -24.48 -23.08 11.74
CA ALA A 124 -23.46 -23.89 11.07
C ALA A 124 -22.25 -24.13 11.97
N THR A 125 -21.51 -25.21 11.70
CA THR A 125 -20.27 -25.58 12.41
C THR A 125 -19.25 -24.44 12.41
N SER A 126 -18.76 -24.05 13.58
CA SER A 126 -17.78 -22.97 13.75
C SER A 126 -16.98 -23.14 15.04
N PHE A 127 -15.88 -22.42 15.17
CA PHE A 127 -15.23 -22.23 16.47
C PHE A 127 -16.11 -21.34 17.36
N LEU A 128 -15.89 -21.34 18.67
CA LEU A 128 -16.59 -20.44 19.59
C LEU A 128 -15.63 -19.41 20.18
N LYS A 129 -16.14 -18.23 20.51
CA LYS A 129 -15.42 -17.21 21.26
C LYS A 129 -16.08 -16.95 22.60
N ILE A 130 -15.28 -16.69 23.62
CA ILE A 130 -15.72 -16.26 24.93
C ILE A 130 -15.27 -14.81 25.13
N LYS A 131 -16.22 -13.93 25.41
CA LYS A 131 -15.97 -12.49 25.59
C LYS A 131 -16.28 -12.06 27.02
N THR A 132 -15.35 -11.38 27.67
CA THR A 132 -15.60 -10.77 28.99
C THR A 132 -16.50 -9.54 28.84
N ILE A 133 -17.60 -9.47 29.59
CA ILE A 133 -18.51 -8.29 29.56
C ILE A 133 -18.08 -7.24 30.59
N ALA A 134 -17.50 -7.68 31.71
CA ALA A 134 -16.94 -6.85 32.77
C ALA A 134 -15.51 -7.32 33.10
N PRO A 135 -14.68 -6.47 33.75
CA PRO A 135 -13.35 -6.88 34.19
C PRO A 135 -13.45 -8.10 35.12
N VAL A 136 -12.53 -9.03 34.95
CA VAL A 136 -12.48 -10.29 35.71
C VAL A 136 -11.69 -10.05 37.00
N THR A 137 -12.30 -10.26 38.16
CA THR A 137 -11.67 -10.04 39.47
C THR A 137 -11.05 -11.29 40.08
N GLU A 138 -11.55 -12.46 39.70
CA GLU A 138 -11.10 -13.78 40.12
C GLU A 138 -10.97 -14.68 38.89
N ASP A 139 -10.04 -15.63 38.89
CA ASP A 139 -9.88 -16.57 37.78
C ASP A 139 -11.20 -17.28 37.47
N ILE A 140 -11.58 -17.38 36.21
CA ILE A 140 -12.77 -18.09 35.75
C ILE A 140 -12.33 -19.28 34.91
N GLU A 141 -12.75 -20.48 35.28
CA GLU A 141 -12.51 -21.72 34.55
C GLU A 141 -13.84 -22.36 34.16
N LEU A 142 -13.98 -22.69 32.88
CA LEU A 142 -15.19 -23.32 32.35
C LEU A 142 -14.87 -24.26 31.20
N ARG A 143 -15.84 -25.11 30.88
CA ARG A 143 -15.82 -26.02 29.75
C ARG A 143 -17.11 -25.89 28.94
N LEU A 144 -17.00 -25.99 27.62
CA LEU A 144 -18.15 -25.98 26.71
C LEU A 144 -18.49 -27.42 26.31
N VAL A 145 -19.76 -27.80 26.41
CA VAL A 145 -20.27 -29.13 26.08
C VAL A 145 -21.36 -29.00 25.02
N GLY A 146 -21.28 -29.81 23.97
CA GLY A 146 -22.21 -29.73 22.86
C GLY A 146 -22.03 -30.86 21.85
N ARG A 147 -22.35 -30.57 20.59
CA ARG A 147 -22.28 -31.51 19.47
C ARG A 147 -21.62 -30.87 18.26
N LEU A 148 -20.96 -31.71 17.47
CA LEU A 148 -20.28 -31.37 16.22
C LEU A 148 -20.90 -32.19 15.08
N GLU A 149 -21.50 -31.49 14.13
CA GLU A 149 -21.93 -32.07 12.85
C GLU A 149 -20.70 -32.14 11.94
N ALA A 150 -20.06 -33.30 11.89
CA ALA A 150 -18.85 -33.51 11.12
C ALA A 150 -19.20 -33.78 9.65
N LEU A 151 -19.02 -32.77 8.80
CA LEU A 151 -19.18 -32.89 7.35
C LEU A 151 -17.95 -33.58 6.73
N ARG A 152 -18.16 -34.73 6.09
CA ARG A 152 -17.15 -35.47 5.34
C ARG A 152 -17.58 -35.63 3.87
N PRO A 153 -16.77 -35.17 2.89
CA PRO A 153 -17.16 -35.24 1.50
C PRO A 153 -17.28 -36.69 1.04
N VAL A 154 -18.25 -36.98 0.19
CA VAL A 154 -18.31 -38.24 -0.54
C VAL A 154 -17.21 -38.22 -1.59
N LEU A 155 -16.37 -39.27 -1.60
CA LEU A 155 -15.23 -39.37 -2.50
C LEU A 155 -15.53 -40.32 -3.67
N ASP A 156 -14.91 -40.07 -4.82
CA ASP A 156 -14.89 -40.96 -5.97
C ASP A 156 -13.83 -42.07 -5.83
N ASP A 157 -13.71 -42.93 -6.85
CA ASP A 157 -12.74 -44.03 -6.88
C ASP A 157 -11.27 -43.57 -6.82
N ASN A 158 -11.00 -42.30 -7.16
CA ASN A 158 -9.69 -41.66 -7.09
C ASN A 158 -9.45 -40.92 -5.76
N GLY A 159 -10.43 -40.92 -4.85
CA GLY A 159 -10.36 -40.23 -3.57
C GLY A 159 -10.65 -38.73 -3.66
N LEU A 160 -11.28 -38.25 -4.73
CA LEU A 160 -11.64 -36.84 -4.93
C LEU A 160 -13.09 -36.55 -4.49
N PRO A 161 -13.37 -35.37 -3.90
CA PRO A 161 -14.73 -34.97 -3.54
C PRO A 161 -15.67 -34.86 -4.76
N ILE A 162 -16.90 -35.34 -4.58
CA ILE A 162 -17.92 -35.36 -5.64
C ILE A 162 -18.83 -34.12 -5.60
N LEU A 163 -19.14 -33.59 -6.79
CA LEU A 163 -20.18 -32.60 -7.04
C LEU A 163 -21.41 -33.28 -7.65
N ASP A 164 -22.61 -32.95 -7.16
CA ASP A 164 -23.87 -33.36 -7.80
C ASP A 164 -24.06 -32.67 -9.16
N ASP A 165 -25.09 -33.07 -9.91
CA ASP A 165 -25.47 -32.51 -11.22
C ASP A 165 -25.78 -31.00 -11.18
N GLN A 166 -26.12 -30.48 -10.00
CA GLN A 166 -26.38 -29.05 -9.75
C GLN A 166 -25.12 -28.29 -9.31
N GLY A 167 -23.98 -28.98 -9.17
CA GLY A 167 -22.72 -28.44 -8.70
C GLY A 167 -22.73 -28.06 -7.22
N ARG A 168 -23.37 -28.86 -6.38
CA ARG A 168 -23.28 -28.81 -4.92
C ARG A 168 -22.39 -29.94 -4.42
N TRP A 169 -21.53 -29.63 -3.45
CA TRP A 169 -20.64 -30.60 -2.82
C TRP A 169 -21.43 -31.64 -2.03
N ASN A 170 -21.18 -32.93 -2.28
CA ASN A 170 -21.87 -34.01 -1.59
C ASN A 170 -21.16 -34.36 -0.27
N PHE A 171 -21.88 -34.33 0.84
CA PHE A 171 -21.35 -34.61 2.17
C PHE A 171 -22.15 -35.70 2.88
N THR A 172 -21.42 -36.55 3.61
CA THR A 172 -21.96 -37.34 4.72
C THR A 172 -21.85 -36.54 6.00
N GLN A 173 -22.91 -36.54 6.79
CA GLN A 173 -22.97 -35.87 8.09
C GLN A 173 -22.94 -36.93 9.20
N THR A 174 -22.04 -36.75 10.17
CA THR A 174 -22.02 -37.55 11.39
C THR A 174 -22.05 -36.62 12.61
N ASP A 175 -23.02 -36.81 13.48
CA ASP A 175 -23.13 -36.05 14.72
C ASP A 175 -22.27 -36.69 15.79
N LEU A 176 -21.31 -35.93 16.31
CA LEU A 176 -20.38 -36.37 17.34
C LEU A 176 -20.60 -35.55 18.62
N PRO A 177 -20.61 -36.17 19.81
CA PRO A 177 -20.53 -35.42 21.06
C PRO A 177 -19.19 -34.67 21.11
N GLN A 178 -19.21 -33.41 21.54
CA GLN A 178 -18.04 -32.55 21.53
C GLN A 178 -17.93 -31.77 22.84
N THR A 179 -16.71 -31.72 23.36
CA THR A 179 -16.39 -31.00 24.58
C THR A 179 -15.12 -30.20 24.37
N SER A 180 -15.04 -28.98 24.91
CA SER A 180 -13.82 -28.16 24.85
C SER A 180 -12.80 -28.59 25.91
N ASP A 181 -11.55 -28.18 25.72
CA ASP A 181 -10.61 -28.16 26.84
C ASP A 181 -11.07 -27.13 27.90
N PRO A 182 -10.60 -27.25 29.17
CA PRO A 182 -10.78 -26.21 30.17
C PRO A 182 -10.28 -24.85 29.67
N VAL A 183 -11.16 -23.85 29.63
CA VAL A 183 -10.81 -22.48 29.28
C VAL A 183 -10.63 -21.68 30.56
N ARG A 184 -9.41 -21.20 30.81
CA ARG A 184 -9.07 -20.35 31.95
C ARG A 184 -8.99 -18.88 31.52
N ILE A 185 -9.74 -18.02 32.21
CA ILE A 185 -9.72 -16.56 32.06
C ILE A 185 -9.15 -15.96 33.35
N PRO A 186 -7.92 -15.42 33.35
CA PRO A 186 -7.26 -14.98 34.57
C PRO A 186 -7.87 -13.69 35.16
N ALA A 187 -7.73 -13.53 36.48
CA ALA A 187 -7.99 -12.29 37.19
C ALA A 187 -7.18 -11.12 36.61
N GLY A 188 -7.79 -9.94 36.52
CA GLY A 188 -7.23 -8.76 35.86
C GLY A 188 -7.54 -8.66 34.37
N THR A 189 -8.20 -9.66 33.76
CA THR A 189 -8.62 -9.59 32.36
C THR A 189 -9.61 -8.43 32.17
N PRO A 190 -9.35 -7.45 31.28
CA PRO A 190 -10.21 -6.29 31.08
C PRO A 190 -11.55 -6.69 30.43
N ALA A 191 -12.56 -5.82 30.56
CA ALA A 191 -13.81 -5.97 29.83
C ALA A 191 -13.57 -5.91 28.32
N GLY A 192 -14.21 -6.80 27.58
CA GLY A 192 -14.12 -6.88 26.12
C GLY A 192 -13.02 -7.81 25.60
N ALA A 193 -12.23 -8.43 26.48
CA ALA A 193 -11.25 -9.45 26.09
C ALA A 193 -11.96 -10.66 25.47
N GLU A 194 -11.39 -11.23 24.41
CA GLU A 194 -11.93 -12.36 23.68
C GLU A 194 -10.95 -13.54 23.70
N VAL A 195 -11.46 -14.74 23.92
CA VAL A 195 -10.71 -16.00 23.88
C VAL A 195 -11.38 -16.93 22.87
N LEU A 196 -10.64 -17.44 21.89
CA LEU A 196 -11.14 -18.45 20.96
C LEU A 196 -11.03 -19.83 21.59
N VAL A 197 -12.10 -20.62 21.46
CA VAL A 197 -12.12 -22.03 21.83
C VAL A 197 -11.57 -22.85 20.67
N ALA A 198 -10.54 -23.65 20.95
CA ALA A 198 -9.83 -24.42 19.92
C ALA A 198 -10.71 -25.51 19.29
N GLN A 199 -11.66 -26.06 20.04
CA GLN A 199 -12.60 -27.07 19.56
C GLN A 199 -13.78 -26.43 18.80
N PRO A 200 -14.17 -26.98 17.65
CA PRO A 200 -15.33 -26.52 16.89
C PRO A 200 -16.64 -27.09 17.46
N PHE A 201 -17.74 -26.36 17.30
CA PHE A 201 -19.08 -26.79 17.69
C PHE A 201 -20.07 -26.53 16.55
N THR A 202 -21.13 -27.33 16.51
CA THR A 202 -22.31 -27.06 15.69
C THR A 202 -23.52 -26.75 16.55
N HIS A 203 -23.60 -27.39 17.72
CA HIS A 203 -24.60 -27.08 18.75
C HIS A 203 -23.89 -26.94 20.09
N LEU A 204 -24.21 -25.87 20.83
CA LEU A 204 -23.74 -25.70 22.21
C LEU A 204 -24.89 -26.07 23.15
N ASP A 205 -24.75 -27.19 23.85
CA ASP A 205 -25.81 -27.72 24.71
C ASP A 205 -25.69 -27.16 26.14
N GLN A 206 -24.47 -27.08 26.69
CA GLN A 206 -24.22 -26.63 28.06
C GLN A 206 -22.86 -25.91 28.22
N VAL A 207 -22.79 -25.04 29.22
CA VAL A 207 -21.54 -24.47 29.75
C VAL A 207 -21.34 -24.98 31.17
N GLU A 208 -20.26 -25.71 31.39
CA GLU A 208 -19.92 -26.30 32.68
C GLU A 208 -18.87 -25.44 33.39
N PRO A 209 -19.20 -24.78 34.51
CA PRO A 209 -18.20 -24.08 35.32
C PRO A 209 -17.30 -25.09 36.03
N LEU A 210 -15.97 -24.91 35.93
CA LEU A 210 -14.98 -25.74 36.63
C LEU A 210 -14.57 -25.13 37.98
N ASN A 211 -14.78 -23.82 38.15
CA ASN A 211 -14.65 -23.11 39.41
C ASN A 211 -15.85 -22.17 39.66
N GLN A 212 -15.93 -21.59 40.87
CA GLN A 212 -17.06 -20.74 41.29
C GLN A 212 -16.58 -19.36 41.76
N PRO A 213 -16.26 -18.44 40.83
CA PRO A 213 -15.89 -17.07 41.17
C PRO A 213 -17.11 -16.29 41.72
N SER A 214 -16.85 -15.34 42.63
CA SER A 214 -17.89 -14.57 43.32
C SER A 214 -18.72 -13.69 42.37
N THR A 215 -18.08 -13.15 41.32
CA THR A 215 -18.71 -12.35 40.28
C THR A 215 -18.04 -12.57 38.92
N GLY A 216 -18.83 -12.49 37.85
CA GLY A 216 -18.31 -12.57 36.48
C GLY A 216 -19.43 -12.65 35.46
N VAL A 217 -19.26 -12.01 34.30
CA VAL A 217 -20.21 -12.10 33.20
C VAL A 217 -19.45 -12.30 31.90
N LEU A 218 -19.72 -13.43 31.24
CA LEU A 218 -19.12 -13.81 29.97
C LEU A 218 -20.21 -13.93 28.90
N ALA A 219 -19.89 -13.61 27.65
CA ALA A 219 -20.71 -13.89 26.48
C ALA A 219 -20.04 -14.98 25.65
N ILE A 220 -20.83 -15.95 25.17
CA ILE A 220 -20.37 -16.94 24.21
C ILE A 220 -20.90 -16.57 22.84
N LEU A 221 -19.99 -16.50 21.88
CA LEU A 221 -20.22 -15.96 20.56
C LEU A 221 -19.80 -16.98 19.49
N LYS A 222 -20.59 -17.11 18.41
CA LYS A 222 -20.17 -17.75 17.17
C LYS A 222 -19.56 -16.66 16.26
N PRO A 223 -18.26 -16.72 15.94
CA PRO A 223 -17.64 -15.87 14.95
C PRO A 223 -18.09 -16.24 13.53
N VAL A 224 -17.97 -15.30 12.60
CA VAL A 224 -18.17 -15.59 11.17
C VAL A 224 -17.05 -16.52 10.69
N ASN A 225 -17.41 -17.59 9.98
CA ASN A 225 -16.47 -18.48 9.28
C ASN A 225 -15.88 -17.78 8.04
N ALA A 226 -15.08 -16.75 8.26
CA ALA A 226 -14.30 -16.10 7.22
C ALA A 226 -12.99 -16.86 6.99
N VAL A 227 -12.46 -16.84 5.77
CA VAL A 227 -11.16 -17.46 5.44
C VAL A 227 -10.05 -17.08 6.43
N SER A 228 -10.03 -15.82 6.89
CA SER A 228 -9.04 -15.33 7.85
C SER A 228 -9.04 -16.04 9.21
N LEU A 229 -10.13 -16.71 9.59
CA LEU A 229 -10.21 -17.52 10.82
C LEU A 229 -9.35 -18.80 10.72
N PHE A 230 -9.19 -19.32 9.51
CA PHE A 230 -8.43 -20.54 9.22
C PHE A 230 -6.99 -20.24 8.77
N ALA A 231 -6.71 -19.00 8.39
CA ALA A 231 -5.38 -18.59 7.97
C ALA A 231 -4.42 -18.50 9.16
N ARG A 232 -3.20 -19.04 9.02
CA ARG A 232 -2.20 -19.07 10.09
C ARG A 232 -1.10 -18.03 9.86
N SER A 233 -0.66 -17.38 10.93
CA SER A 233 0.64 -16.72 10.99
C SER A 233 1.75 -17.76 11.17
N GLY A 234 3.00 -17.39 10.93
CA GLY A 234 4.14 -18.27 11.24
C GLY A 234 4.68 -19.10 10.08
N ARG A 235 5.63 -19.98 10.41
CA ARG A 235 6.57 -20.63 9.46
C ARG A 235 6.24 -22.09 9.14
N ASN A 236 5.57 -22.78 10.05
CA ASN A 236 5.20 -24.18 9.92
C ASN A 236 3.68 -24.30 9.87
N VAL A 237 3.10 -23.78 8.80
CA VAL A 237 1.64 -23.84 8.59
C VAL A 237 1.29 -25.23 8.09
N VAL A 238 0.52 -25.98 8.87
CA VAL A 238 -0.02 -27.27 8.44
C VAL A 238 -0.90 -27.05 7.20
N PRO A 239 -0.71 -27.82 6.11
CA PRO A 239 -1.57 -27.72 4.94
C PRO A 239 -3.03 -27.97 5.29
N ILE A 240 -3.92 -27.16 4.73
CA ILE A 240 -5.37 -27.31 4.86
C ILE A 240 -5.97 -27.69 3.51
N ARG A 241 -7.15 -28.31 3.51
CA ARG A 241 -7.91 -28.54 2.27
C ARG A 241 -9.01 -27.50 2.12
N ALA A 242 -9.28 -27.10 0.88
CA ALA A 242 -10.37 -26.21 0.55
C ALA A 242 -11.11 -26.71 -0.70
N LEU A 243 -12.43 -26.56 -0.68
CA LEU A 243 -13.33 -26.82 -1.81
C LEU A 243 -13.93 -25.50 -2.23
N GLY A 244 -13.97 -25.21 -3.53
CA GLY A 244 -14.58 -23.98 -4.01
C GLY A 244 -14.40 -23.77 -5.50
N ARG A 245 -14.52 -22.50 -5.91
CA ARG A 245 -14.53 -22.12 -7.33
C ARG A 245 -13.53 -21.02 -7.67
N ILE A 246 -12.96 -21.08 -8.86
CA ILE A 246 -12.18 -19.98 -9.46
C ILE A 246 -13.15 -18.87 -9.89
N THR A 247 -13.09 -17.71 -9.22
CA THR A 247 -14.06 -16.61 -9.41
C THR A 247 -13.50 -15.41 -10.17
N ALA A 248 -12.23 -15.45 -10.58
CA ALA A 248 -11.64 -14.45 -11.44
C ALA A 248 -10.58 -15.06 -12.37
N ASP A 249 -10.28 -14.34 -13.46
CA ASP A 249 -9.26 -14.71 -14.43
C ASP A 249 -7.87 -14.89 -13.76
N PRO A 250 -7.14 -15.98 -14.07
CA PRO A 250 -5.82 -16.26 -13.53
C PRO A 250 -4.79 -15.17 -13.82
N TRP A 251 -3.95 -14.85 -12.83
CA TRP A 251 -2.82 -13.95 -13.03
C TRP A 251 -1.56 -14.74 -13.36
N VAL A 252 -1.25 -14.81 -14.65
CA VAL A 252 -0.14 -15.61 -15.17
C VAL A 252 1.13 -14.77 -15.25
N TYR A 253 2.16 -15.16 -14.49
CA TYR A 253 3.52 -14.64 -14.54
C TYR A 253 4.43 -15.69 -15.20
N SER A 254 5.64 -15.30 -15.62
CA SER A 254 6.59 -16.23 -16.22
C SER A 254 7.09 -17.33 -15.27
N PHE A 255 6.93 -17.15 -13.96
CA PHE A 255 7.45 -18.05 -12.92
C PHE A 255 6.39 -18.55 -11.93
N LYS A 256 5.13 -18.13 -12.08
CA LYS A 256 3.99 -18.57 -11.24
C LYS A 256 2.66 -18.13 -11.82
N THR A 257 1.57 -18.76 -11.42
CA THR A 257 0.21 -18.26 -11.62
C THR A 257 -0.48 -18.02 -10.28
N VAL A 258 -1.28 -16.97 -10.18
CA VAL A 258 -2.09 -16.66 -8.99
C VAL A 258 -3.58 -16.77 -9.34
N LEU A 259 -4.28 -17.66 -8.67
CA LEU A 259 -5.72 -17.90 -8.79
C LEU A 259 -6.47 -17.18 -7.66
N ALA A 260 -7.65 -16.64 -7.98
CA ALA A 260 -8.59 -16.11 -6.98
C ALA A 260 -9.72 -17.12 -6.80
N ILE A 261 -9.80 -17.70 -5.61
CA ILE A 261 -10.72 -18.79 -5.31
C ILE A 261 -11.66 -18.34 -4.20
N THR A 262 -12.94 -18.55 -4.41
CA THR A 262 -13.96 -18.42 -3.36
C THR A 262 -14.19 -19.82 -2.79
N PRO A 263 -13.70 -20.11 -1.58
CA PRO A 263 -13.95 -21.39 -0.94
C PRO A 263 -15.41 -21.46 -0.47
N ASP A 264 -16.04 -22.60 -0.70
CA ASP A 264 -17.31 -22.97 -0.10
C ASP A 264 -17.08 -23.66 1.25
N TYR A 265 -16.04 -24.51 1.31
CA TYR A 265 -15.68 -25.25 2.51
C TYR A 265 -14.17 -25.29 2.75
N ILE A 266 -13.77 -25.29 4.03
CA ILE A 266 -12.37 -25.46 4.46
C ILE A 266 -12.28 -26.59 5.48
N GLN A 267 -11.31 -27.48 5.30
CA GLN A 267 -10.90 -28.49 6.28
C GLN A 267 -9.55 -28.05 6.88
N TYR A 268 -9.58 -27.62 8.14
CA TYR A 268 -8.41 -27.01 8.80
C TYR A 268 -7.43 -28.02 9.42
N GLN A 269 -7.87 -29.25 9.69
CA GLN A 269 -7.07 -30.35 10.22
C GLN A 269 -7.10 -31.52 9.23
N PRO A 270 -5.97 -32.23 9.03
CA PRO A 270 -5.99 -33.51 8.32
C PRO A 270 -7.07 -34.43 8.92
N ASP A 271 -7.96 -34.93 8.08
CA ASP A 271 -9.07 -35.84 8.45
C ASP A 271 -10.16 -35.26 9.39
N GLY A 272 -10.10 -33.95 9.68
CA GLY A 272 -11.13 -33.22 10.40
C GLY A 272 -12.39 -32.93 9.56
N PRO A 273 -13.45 -32.33 10.13
CA PRO A 273 -14.64 -31.97 9.36
C PRO A 273 -14.39 -30.75 8.45
N TYR A 274 -15.21 -30.64 7.40
CA TYR A 274 -15.26 -29.44 6.56
C TYR A 274 -16.15 -28.36 7.19
N PHE A 275 -15.68 -27.12 7.16
CA PHE A 275 -16.36 -25.94 7.68
C PHE A 275 -16.92 -25.13 6.53
N PRO A 276 -18.22 -24.78 6.54
CA PRO A 276 -18.76 -23.87 5.54
C PRO A 276 -18.14 -22.48 5.73
N VAL A 277 -17.71 -21.87 4.63
CA VAL A 277 -17.08 -20.55 4.60
C VAL A 277 -18.06 -19.54 4.02
N GLU A 278 -18.30 -18.45 4.74
CA GLU A 278 -19.34 -17.49 4.36
C GLU A 278 -18.76 -16.26 3.65
N ARG A 279 -17.45 -16.00 3.75
CA ARG A 279 -16.82 -14.77 3.28
C ARG A 279 -15.34 -14.94 2.92
N GLN A 280 -14.90 -14.00 2.09
CA GLN A 280 -13.52 -13.76 1.63
C GLN A 280 -13.01 -14.77 0.60
N THR A 281 -12.10 -14.28 -0.23
CA THR A 281 -11.41 -15.09 -1.24
C THR A 281 -10.02 -15.51 -0.76
N ILE A 282 -9.53 -16.64 -1.27
CA ILE A 282 -8.15 -17.11 -1.12
C ILE A 282 -7.39 -16.74 -2.39
N ARG A 283 -6.17 -16.22 -2.23
CA ARG A 283 -5.21 -16.12 -3.35
C ARG A 283 -4.29 -17.35 -3.34
N VAL A 284 -4.47 -18.22 -4.32
CA VAL A 284 -3.66 -19.44 -4.45
C VAL A 284 -2.54 -19.22 -5.45
N THR A 285 -1.29 -19.45 -5.05
CA THR A 285 -0.12 -19.39 -5.92
C THR A 285 0.26 -20.80 -6.35
N ILE A 286 0.35 -21.01 -7.67
CA ILE A 286 0.76 -22.27 -8.29
C ILE A 286 2.04 -22.06 -9.12
N ASN A 287 2.92 -23.05 -9.11
CA ASN A 287 4.18 -23.02 -9.86
C ASN A 287 4.03 -23.70 -11.23
N PRO A 288 4.82 -23.30 -12.25
CA PRO A 288 4.81 -23.92 -13.57
C PRO A 288 5.12 -25.43 -13.57
N ASP A 289 5.82 -25.92 -12.55
CA ASP A 289 6.20 -27.34 -12.41
C ASP A 289 5.01 -28.25 -12.05
N LEU A 290 3.82 -27.68 -11.78
CA LEU A 290 2.62 -28.44 -11.48
C LEU A 290 2.09 -29.12 -12.76
N PRO A 291 1.81 -30.44 -12.77
CA PRO A 291 1.38 -31.15 -13.99
C PRO A 291 0.14 -30.56 -14.68
N ILE A 292 -0.82 -30.05 -13.91
CA ILE A 292 -2.05 -29.41 -14.43
C ILE A 292 -1.93 -27.89 -14.58
N TYR A 293 -0.71 -27.33 -14.55
CA TYR A 293 -0.50 -25.89 -14.62
C TYR A 293 -1.14 -25.27 -15.86
N ASP A 294 -0.98 -25.90 -17.02
CA ASP A 294 -1.45 -25.36 -18.30
C ASP A 294 -2.98 -25.25 -18.40
N SER A 295 -3.74 -26.11 -17.73
CA SER A 295 -5.20 -26.01 -17.68
C SER A 295 -5.66 -24.89 -16.75
N LEU A 296 -4.89 -24.58 -15.71
CA LEU A 296 -5.18 -23.53 -14.72
C LEU A 296 -4.62 -22.15 -15.09
N ALA A 297 -3.57 -22.08 -15.90
CA ALA A 297 -2.88 -20.85 -16.31
C ALA A 297 -3.49 -20.22 -17.58
N ARG A 298 -4.79 -20.40 -17.80
CA ARG A 298 -5.54 -19.89 -18.96
C ARG A 298 -6.91 -19.37 -18.53
N SER A 299 -7.48 -18.47 -19.32
CA SER A 299 -8.79 -17.86 -19.01
C SER A 299 -9.95 -18.84 -18.98
N ALA A 300 -9.82 -19.97 -19.67
CA ALA A 300 -10.78 -21.06 -19.62
C ALA A 300 -10.96 -21.62 -18.19
N ALA A 301 -9.99 -21.45 -17.29
CA ALA A 301 -10.10 -21.90 -15.89
C ALA A 301 -11.12 -21.11 -15.05
N TYR A 302 -11.59 -19.96 -15.54
CA TYR A 302 -12.64 -19.21 -14.86
C TYR A 302 -13.92 -20.04 -14.76
N GLY A 303 -14.47 -20.14 -13.55
CA GLY A 303 -15.69 -20.92 -13.29
C GLY A 303 -15.43 -22.36 -12.85
N TYR A 304 -14.22 -22.89 -12.99
CA TYR A 304 -13.91 -24.26 -12.59
C TYR A 304 -14.06 -24.46 -11.09
N ASP A 305 -14.75 -25.54 -10.73
CA ASP A 305 -14.79 -26.07 -9.38
C ASP A 305 -13.52 -26.86 -9.10
N ILE A 306 -12.95 -26.65 -7.93
CA ILE A 306 -11.63 -27.19 -7.57
C ILE A 306 -11.62 -27.71 -6.14
N ALA A 307 -10.84 -28.78 -5.94
CA ALA A 307 -10.40 -29.23 -4.64
C ALA A 307 -8.90 -28.95 -4.53
N LEU A 308 -8.44 -28.38 -3.41
CA LEU A 308 -7.05 -28.00 -3.26
C LEU A 308 -6.54 -28.18 -1.84
N SER A 309 -5.24 -28.41 -1.71
CA SER A 309 -4.52 -28.65 -0.46
C SER A 309 -3.24 -27.82 -0.42
N GLY A 310 -3.08 -27.00 0.62
CA GLY A 310 -1.90 -26.15 0.73
C GLY A 310 -1.84 -25.32 2.00
N GLU A 311 -0.74 -24.60 2.17
CA GLU A 311 -0.47 -23.80 3.37
C GLU A 311 -1.27 -22.48 3.29
N LEU A 312 -2.37 -22.36 4.04
CA LEU A 312 -3.14 -21.12 4.10
C LEU A 312 -2.52 -20.15 5.11
N ILE A 313 -1.83 -19.16 4.57
CA ILE A 313 -1.05 -18.18 5.32
C ILE A 313 -1.82 -16.87 5.43
N ALA A 314 -1.85 -16.32 6.64
CA ALA A 314 -2.36 -14.98 6.90
C ALA A 314 -1.51 -13.95 6.13
N PRO A 315 -2.12 -12.98 5.43
CA PRO A 315 -1.38 -11.90 4.79
C PRO A 315 -0.42 -11.20 5.76
N PRO A 316 0.84 -10.93 5.37
CA PRO A 316 1.78 -10.29 6.27
C PRO A 316 1.38 -8.82 6.51
N ALA A 317 1.38 -8.41 7.77
CA ALA A 317 1.25 -7.01 8.16
C ALA A 317 2.53 -6.23 7.78
N ALA A 318 2.49 -4.90 7.90
CA ALA A 318 3.68 -4.09 7.68
C ALA A 318 4.74 -4.38 8.75
N ALA A 319 5.83 -5.05 8.35
CA ALA A 319 6.95 -5.36 9.24
C ALA A 319 7.72 -4.11 9.69
N ASN A 320 7.64 -3.00 8.93
CA ASN A 320 8.32 -1.76 9.27
C ASN A 320 7.32 -0.60 9.23
N VAL A 321 7.53 0.38 10.12
CA VAL A 321 6.80 1.65 10.05
C VAL A 321 7.04 2.29 8.68
N GLY A 322 5.95 2.62 8.01
CA GLY A 322 5.96 3.26 6.70
C GLY A 322 6.08 2.32 5.50
N ALA A 323 6.31 1.02 5.72
CA ALA A 323 6.22 0.00 4.68
C ALA A 323 4.76 -0.25 4.25
N PHE A 324 4.61 -0.93 3.12
CA PHE A 324 3.29 -1.32 2.60
C PHE A 324 2.67 -2.42 3.47
N ASP A 325 1.47 -2.16 4.00
CA ASP A 325 0.70 -3.12 4.77
C ASP A 325 -0.13 -4.02 3.84
N GLN A 326 0.41 -5.19 3.53
CA GLN A 326 -0.23 -6.14 2.63
C GLN A 326 -1.48 -6.77 3.28
N ALA A 327 -1.49 -6.98 4.59
CA ALA A 327 -2.65 -7.51 5.30
C ALA A 327 -3.85 -6.56 5.21
N LYS A 328 -3.64 -5.28 5.53
CA LYS A 328 -4.67 -4.26 5.38
C LYS A 328 -5.14 -4.12 3.93
N TYR A 329 -4.21 -4.12 2.97
CA TYR A 329 -4.56 -4.07 1.55
C TYR A 329 -5.45 -5.25 1.13
N LEU A 330 -5.08 -6.49 1.46
CA LEU A 330 -5.86 -7.66 1.06
C LEU A 330 -7.20 -7.74 1.80
N ARG A 331 -7.25 -7.35 3.08
CA ARG A 331 -8.49 -7.23 3.86
C ARG A 331 -9.46 -6.24 3.21
N ASN A 332 -8.97 -5.07 2.78
CA ASN A 332 -9.77 -4.08 2.06
C ASN A 332 -10.36 -4.62 0.74
N TYR A 333 -9.76 -5.67 0.17
CA TYR A 333 -10.21 -6.32 -1.07
C TYR A 333 -10.98 -7.62 -0.79
N ASN A 334 -11.37 -7.87 0.47
CA ASN A 334 -12.07 -9.08 0.90
C ASN A 334 -11.29 -10.38 0.58
N ILE A 335 -9.97 -10.34 0.71
CA ILE A 335 -9.08 -11.50 0.57
C ILE A 335 -8.61 -11.87 1.98
N GLY A 336 -8.95 -13.10 2.41
CA GLY A 336 -8.75 -13.55 3.78
C GLY A 336 -7.44 -14.29 4.01
N GLY A 337 -6.85 -14.84 2.95
CA GLY A 337 -5.65 -15.66 3.06
C GLY A 337 -4.91 -15.78 1.72
N GLN A 338 -3.64 -16.14 1.82
CA GLN A 338 -2.82 -16.55 0.69
C GLN A 338 -2.48 -18.02 0.86
N MET A 339 -2.65 -18.81 -0.19
CA MET A 339 -2.23 -20.20 -0.16
C MET A 339 -1.09 -20.43 -1.13
N LEU A 340 -0.08 -21.15 -0.67
CA LEU A 340 0.98 -21.68 -1.51
C LEU A 340 0.77 -23.19 -1.67
N LEU A 341 0.66 -23.65 -2.91
CA LEU A 341 0.64 -25.08 -3.20
C LEU A 341 2.07 -25.59 -3.26
N ARG A 342 2.35 -26.66 -2.54
CA ARG A 342 3.63 -27.38 -2.65
C ARG A 342 3.40 -28.59 -3.53
N THR A 343 4.21 -28.74 -4.57
CA THR A 343 4.20 -29.96 -5.39
C THR A 343 4.77 -31.09 -4.54
N PRO A 344 3.99 -32.14 -4.22
CA PRO A 344 4.50 -33.29 -3.49
C PRO A 344 5.48 -34.08 -4.37
N LEU A 345 6.48 -34.72 -3.75
CA LEU A 345 7.40 -35.64 -4.43
C LEU A 345 6.68 -36.92 -4.88
N GLU A 346 5.73 -37.40 -4.08
CA GLU A 346 4.86 -38.55 -4.34
C GLU A 346 3.47 -38.27 -3.74
N GLY A 347 2.39 -38.67 -4.41
CA GLY A 347 1.00 -38.54 -3.90
C GLY A 347 0.05 -37.78 -4.83
N ALA A 348 -1.15 -37.50 -4.33
CA ALA A 348 -2.19 -36.75 -5.04
C ALA A 348 -1.74 -35.31 -5.33
N LEU A 349 -2.28 -34.73 -6.41
CA LEU A 349 -2.00 -33.34 -6.75
C LEU A 349 -2.48 -32.40 -5.64
N PRO A 350 -1.78 -31.28 -5.40
CA PRO A 350 -2.22 -30.29 -4.42
C PRO A 350 -3.44 -29.49 -4.90
N ILE A 351 -3.89 -29.69 -6.13
CA ILE A 351 -5.07 -29.07 -6.71
C ILE A 351 -5.61 -29.95 -7.84
N ASP A 352 -6.92 -30.13 -7.87
CA ASP A 352 -7.66 -30.92 -8.85
C ASP A 352 -8.88 -30.13 -9.34
N ILE A 353 -9.20 -30.28 -10.63
CA ILE A 353 -10.42 -29.73 -11.25
C ILE A 353 -11.53 -30.76 -11.10
N ILE A 354 -12.64 -30.37 -10.47
CA ILE A 354 -13.76 -31.27 -10.19
C ILE A 354 -14.86 -31.06 -11.24
N ILE A 355 -15.27 -32.15 -11.88
CA ILE A 355 -16.33 -32.15 -12.88
C ILE A 355 -17.63 -32.63 -12.21
N PRO A 356 -18.75 -31.90 -12.33
CA PRO A 356 -20.05 -32.34 -11.81
C PRO A 356 -20.48 -33.70 -12.35
N GLN A 357 -21.16 -34.51 -11.53
CA GLN A 357 -21.68 -35.81 -11.97
C GLN A 357 -22.64 -35.66 -13.15
N GLY A 358 -22.46 -36.51 -14.17
CA GLY A 358 -23.27 -36.46 -15.40
C GLY A 358 -22.79 -35.45 -16.44
N HIS A 359 -21.65 -34.78 -16.20
CA HIS A 359 -21.02 -33.87 -17.15
C HIS A 359 -19.65 -34.38 -17.62
N ASP A 360 -19.28 -34.09 -18.86
CA ASP A 360 -17.98 -34.42 -19.44
C ASP A 360 -16.95 -33.28 -19.34
N VAL A 361 -17.42 -32.07 -19.01
CA VAL A 361 -16.61 -30.84 -18.97
C VAL A 361 -16.83 -30.08 -17.67
N PRO A 362 -15.83 -29.32 -17.19
CA PRO A 362 -16.00 -28.44 -16.05
C PRO A 362 -17.16 -27.46 -16.24
N ARG A 363 -17.74 -27.02 -15.14
CA ARG A 363 -18.87 -26.10 -15.18
C ARG A 363 -18.45 -24.74 -15.75
N GLU A 364 -19.24 -24.23 -16.68
CA GLU A 364 -19.07 -22.89 -17.24
C GLU A 364 -19.40 -21.82 -16.19
N GLY A 365 -18.68 -20.71 -16.27
CA GLY A 365 -18.87 -19.54 -15.45
C GLY A 365 -20.01 -18.65 -15.96
N ASN A 366 -19.92 -17.36 -15.66
CA ASN A 366 -20.84 -16.39 -16.24
C ASN A 366 -20.55 -16.18 -17.73
N GLY A 367 -21.51 -16.48 -18.62
CA GLY A 367 -21.31 -16.37 -20.08
C GLY A 367 -20.91 -14.98 -20.59
N LEU A 368 -21.30 -13.88 -19.91
CA LEU A 368 -20.81 -12.53 -20.27
C LEU A 368 -19.31 -12.38 -19.96
N VAL A 369 -18.85 -12.99 -18.86
CA VAL A 369 -17.44 -12.97 -18.48
C VAL A 369 -16.62 -13.83 -19.43
N GLU A 370 -17.09 -15.02 -19.78
CA GLU A 370 -16.42 -15.90 -20.74
C GLU A 370 -16.31 -15.26 -22.12
N PHE A 371 -17.40 -14.69 -22.65
CA PHE A 371 -17.37 -13.93 -23.90
C PHE A 371 -16.34 -12.79 -23.86
N SER A 372 -16.27 -12.07 -22.73
CA SER A 372 -15.32 -10.98 -22.54
C SER A 372 -13.87 -11.49 -22.53
N LEU A 373 -13.59 -12.60 -21.84
CA LEU A 373 -12.26 -13.21 -21.80
C LEU A 373 -11.85 -13.76 -23.17
N TYR A 374 -12.77 -14.40 -23.89
CA TYR A 374 -12.56 -14.82 -25.28
C TYR A 374 -12.20 -13.63 -26.18
N LEU A 375 -12.99 -12.55 -26.13
CA LEU A 375 -12.72 -11.32 -26.90
C LEU A 375 -11.34 -10.74 -26.58
N ARG A 376 -10.94 -10.76 -25.31
CA ARG A 376 -9.60 -10.33 -24.91
C ARG A 376 -8.52 -11.18 -25.56
N ASP A 377 -8.63 -12.49 -25.46
CA ASP A 377 -7.61 -13.42 -25.94
C ASP A 377 -7.44 -13.31 -27.46
N GLU A 378 -8.54 -13.09 -28.19
CA GLU A 378 -8.53 -12.75 -29.61
C GLU A 378 -7.82 -11.42 -29.90
N ILE A 379 -8.08 -10.36 -29.12
CA ILE A 379 -7.35 -9.09 -29.27
C ILE A 379 -5.85 -9.27 -29.00
N VAL A 380 -5.48 -10.06 -27.98
CA VAL A 380 -4.08 -10.38 -27.68
C VAL A 380 -3.43 -11.13 -28.85
N ARG A 381 -4.14 -12.09 -29.45
CA ARG A 381 -3.69 -12.83 -30.62
C ARG A 381 -3.40 -11.88 -31.78
N VAL A 382 -4.31 -10.95 -32.09
CA VAL A 382 -4.12 -9.93 -33.13
C VAL A 382 -2.91 -9.05 -32.83
N ILE A 383 -2.76 -8.55 -31.59
CA ILE A 383 -1.60 -7.73 -31.19
C ILE A 383 -0.29 -8.50 -31.40
N LYS A 384 -0.21 -9.75 -30.96
CA LYS A 384 0.99 -10.58 -31.10
C LYS A 384 1.33 -10.88 -32.57
N GLN A 385 0.33 -11.05 -33.44
CA GLN A 385 0.53 -11.32 -34.86
C GLN A 385 0.93 -10.09 -35.67
N THR A 386 0.59 -8.89 -35.22
CA THR A 386 0.75 -7.64 -36.00
C THR A 386 1.83 -6.70 -35.47
N MET A 387 2.41 -6.98 -34.28
CA MET A 387 3.35 -6.07 -33.61
C MET A 387 4.58 -6.83 -33.06
N PRO A 388 5.81 -6.33 -33.30
CA PRO A 388 7.03 -6.91 -32.72
C PRO A 388 7.17 -6.65 -31.21
N GLN A 389 7.99 -7.45 -30.53
CA GLN A 389 8.47 -7.15 -29.17
C GLN A 389 9.53 -6.04 -29.23
N PRO A 390 9.57 -5.08 -28.27
CA PRO A 390 8.80 -5.00 -27.02
C PRO A 390 7.40 -4.36 -27.16
N ASN A 391 7.06 -3.78 -28.32
CA ASN A 391 5.84 -3.00 -28.53
C ASN A 391 4.57 -3.84 -28.30
N SER A 392 4.54 -5.12 -28.69
CA SER A 392 3.38 -5.99 -28.47
C SER A 392 3.08 -6.23 -26.98
N ALA A 393 4.11 -6.40 -26.15
CA ALA A 393 3.96 -6.45 -24.69
C ALA A 393 3.45 -5.11 -24.13
N PHE A 394 3.96 -3.99 -24.65
CA PHE A 394 3.52 -2.65 -24.26
C PHE A 394 2.05 -2.41 -24.61
N LEU A 395 1.62 -2.79 -25.82
CA LEU A 395 0.22 -2.68 -26.25
C LEU A 395 -0.70 -3.59 -25.43
N GLY A 396 -0.30 -4.83 -25.14
CA GLY A 396 -1.07 -5.71 -24.25
C GLY A 396 -1.22 -5.12 -22.84
N ALA A 397 -0.17 -4.52 -22.30
CA ALA A 397 -0.20 -3.86 -21.00
C ALA A 397 -1.05 -2.59 -21.00
N LEU A 398 -0.92 -1.74 -22.01
CA LEU A 398 -1.64 -0.46 -22.14
C LEU A 398 -3.13 -0.67 -22.43
N THR A 399 -3.45 -1.53 -23.40
CA THR A 399 -4.81 -1.73 -23.91
C THR A 399 -5.64 -2.62 -23.02
N LEU A 400 -5.06 -3.73 -22.53
CA LEU A 400 -5.79 -4.78 -21.82
C LEU A 400 -5.36 -4.92 -20.35
N GLY A 401 -4.36 -4.16 -19.90
CA GLY A 401 -3.86 -4.23 -18.53
C GLY A 401 -2.98 -5.44 -18.24
N LEU A 402 -2.48 -6.13 -19.27
CA LEU A 402 -1.64 -7.33 -19.17
C LEU A 402 -0.18 -7.00 -18.83
N ARG A 403 0.04 -6.40 -17.66
CA ARG A 403 1.36 -5.91 -17.22
C ARG A 403 2.43 -6.98 -17.09
N TYR A 404 2.04 -8.24 -16.90
CA TYR A 404 2.99 -9.34 -16.69
C TYR A 404 3.90 -9.54 -17.90
N GLY A 405 3.38 -9.28 -19.10
CA GLY A 405 4.17 -9.32 -20.33
C GLY A 405 5.29 -8.28 -20.38
N MET A 406 5.21 -7.19 -19.60
CA MET A 406 6.20 -6.09 -19.57
C MET A 406 7.24 -6.22 -18.44
N GLN A 407 6.99 -7.07 -17.44
CA GLN A 407 7.81 -7.13 -16.23
C GLN A 407 9.23 -7.63 -16.49
N ASN A 408 9.43 -8.44 -17.53
CA ASN A 408 10.70 -9.04 -17.93
C ASN A 408 11.12 -8.65 -19.36
N THR A 409 10.59 -7.54 -19.89
CA THR A 409 10.94 -7.03 -21.22
C THR A 409 12.11 -6.07 -21.13
N LEU A 410 13.19 -6.37 -21.84
CA LEU A 410 14.36 -5.51 -21.99
C LEU A 410 13.97 -4.15 -22.59
N SER A 411 14.68 -3.10 -22.15
CA SER A 411 14.58 -1.79 -22.76
C SER A 411 14.88 -1.83 -24.26
N ILE A 412 14.23 -0.95 -25.01
CA ILE A 412 14.55 -0.73 -26.43
C ILE A 412 15.98 -0.19 -26.64
N ALA A 413 16.61 0.31 -25.59
CA ALA A 413 17.99 0.80 -25.57
C ALA A 413 18.97 -0.21 -24.93
N SER A 414 18.57 -1.47 -24.71
CA SER A 414 19.42 -2.45 -24.04
C SER A 414 20.44 -3.10 -24.98
N GLU A 415 21.68 -3.29 -24.51
CA GLU A 415 22.74 -4.00 -25.27
C GLU A 415 22.36 -5.45 -25.56
N ARG A 416 21.72 -6.14 -24.61
CA ARG A 416 21.23 -7.53 -24.81
C ARG A 416 20.06 -7.65 -25.80
N TYR A 417 19.51 -6.52 -26.26
CA TYR A 417 18.55 -6.57 -27.35
C TYR A 417 19.22 -7.05 -28.65
N ASP A 418 20.52 -6.83 -28.83
CA ASP A 418 21.31 -7.31 -29.97
C ASP A 418 21.37 -8.86 -30.10
N ASP A 419 21.20 -9.60 -28.99
CA ASP A 419 21.15 -11.07 -28.98
C ASP A 419 19.79 -11.64 -29.40
N THR A 420 18.79 -10.78 -29.60
CA THR A 420 17.53 -11.17 -30.24
C THR A 420 17.68 -11.14 -31.75
N SER A 421 16.89 -11.90 -32.52
CA SER A 421 16.97 -11.96 -33.99
C SER A 421 16.63 -10.64 -34.71
N VAL A 422 16.55 -9.51 -33.99
CA VAL A 422 16.19 -8.18 -34.44
C VAL A 422 17.26 -7.19 -33.96
N ARG A 423 18.02 -6.62 -34.88
CA ARG A 423 18.99 -5.55 -34.56
C ARG A 423 18.28 -4.34 -33.92
N PRO A 424 18.84 -3.72 -32.87
CA PRO A 424 18.33 -2.48 -32.30
C PRO A 424 18.37 -1.37 -33.35
N ILE A 425 17.31 -0.56 -33.35
CA ILE A 425 17.04 0.45 -34.38
C ILE A 425 17.89 1.71 -34.17
N LEU A 426 18.40 1.92 -32.96
CA LEU A 426 19.17 3.10 -32.55
C LEU A 426 20.23 2.66 -31.53
N GLU A 427 21.53 2.88 -31.83
CA GLU A 427 22.65 2.69 -30.89
C GLU A 427 22.65 3.79 -29.79
N LEU A 428 21.62 3.79 -28.95
CA LEU A 428 21.42 4.77 -27.88
C LEU A 428 22.04 4.29 -26.55
N GLY A 429 23.38 4.21 -26.51
CA GLY A 429 24.15 4.13 -25.26
C GLY A 429 24.60 2.72 -24.83
N ARG A 430 25.87 2.63 -24.40
CA ARG A 430 26.64 1.40 -24.15
C ARG A 430 26.60 0.86 -22.70
N ASP A 431 25.48 0.93 -21.97
CA ASP A 431 25.50 0.62 -20.52
C ASP A 431 24.14 0.25 -19.86
N THR A 432 23.15 -0.29 -20.56
CA THR A 432 21.82 -0.54 -19.95
C THR A 432 21.24 -1.95 -20.15
N ASP A 433 21.43 -2.83 -19.17
CA ASP A 433 20.64 -4.07 -18.99
C ASP A 433 19.30 -3.80 -18.25
N GLU A 434 18.70 -2.62 -18.45
CA GLU A 434 17.48 -2.21 -17.75
C GLU A 434 16.20 -2.78 -18.41
N LEU A 435 15.18 -3.05 -17.59
CA LEU A 435 13.86 -3.45 -18.08
C LEU A 435 12.97 -2.22 -18.26
N ILE A 436 12.07 -2.23 -19.25
CA ILE A 436 11.15 -1.11 -19.50
C ILE A 436 10.33 -0.76 -18.25
N ALA A 437 9.96 -1.78 -17.46
CA ALA A 437 9.20 -1.59 -16.23
C ALA A 437 9.97 -0.76 -15.17
N ASP A 438 11.29 -0.78 -15.17
CA ASP A 438 12.14 -0.01 -14.26
C ASP A 438 12.28 1.43 -14.75
N GLU A 439 12.49 1.64 -16.05
CA GLU A 439 12.47 2.97 -16.68
C GLU A 439 11.15 3.69 -16.41
N PHE A 440 10.03 2.97 -16.51
CA PHE A 440 8.70 3.54 -16.26
C PHE A 440 8.48 3.89 -14.77
N ARG A 441 9.07 3.12 -13.86
CA ARG A 441 9.06 3.44 -12.42
C ARG A 441 9.92 4.66 -12.14
N ALA A 442 11.11 4.74 -12.73
CA ALA A 442 12.04 5.85 -12.56
C ALA A 442 11.51 7.18 -13.17
N SER A 443 10.89 7.13 -14.35
CA SER A 443 10.28 8.30 -15.00
C SER A 443 8.91 8.70 -14.43
N GLY A 444 8.33 7.89 -13.54
CA GLY A 444 7.01 8.14 -12.94
C GLY A 444 5.81 7.88 -13.86
N ILE A 445 6.02 7.31 -15.06
CA ILE A 445 4.95 6.98 -16.02
C ILE A 445 4.37 5.57 -15.85
N ASN A 446 4.83 4.78 -14.87
CA ASN A 446 4.32 3.42 -14.60
C ASN A 446 2.79 3.35 -14.40
N HIS A 447 2.15 4.45 -14.00
CA HIS A 447 0.69 4.55 -13.89
C HIS A 447 -0.04 4.41 -15.24
N VAL A 448 0.66 4.59 -16.37
CA VAL A 448 0.11 4.38 -17.72
C VAL A 448 -0.07 2.88 -18.01
N LEU A 449 0.78 2.00 -17.47
CA LEU A 449 0.60 0.54 -17.58
C LEU A 449 -0.59 0.04 -16.74
N ALA A 450 -1.14 0.90 -15.89
CA ALA A 450 -2.37 0.65 -15.18
C ALA A 450 -3.56 1.15 -15.99
N VAL A 451 -4.41 0.23 -16.45
CA VAL A 451 -5.74 0.61 -16.96
C VAL A 451 -6.43 1.48 -15.91
N SER A 452 -6.69 2.71 -16.32
CA SER A 452 -7.07 3.83 -15.46
C SER A 452 -8.23 4.61 -16.06
N GLY A 453 -8.71 5.64 -15.33
CA GLY A 453 -9.73 6.56 -15.82
C GLY A 453 -9.43 7.16 -17.19
N LEU A 454 -8.15 7.44 -17.47
CA LEU A 454 -7.73 7.95 -18.77
C LEU A 454 -8.03 6.94 -19.89
N HIS A 455 -7.68 5.66 -19.71
CA HIS A 455 -7.90 4.61 -20.71
C HIS A 455 -9.39 4.44 -21.02
N VAL A 456 -10.23 4.34 -19.98
CA VAL A 456 -11.69 4.23 -20.12
C VAL A 456 -12.27 5.46 -20.81
N THR A 457 -11.77 6.66 -20.50
CA THR A 457 -12.22 7.91 -21.15
C THR A 457 -11.82 7.95 -22.62
N ILE A 458 -10.60 7.53 -22.96
CA ILE A 458 -10.13 7.45 -24.36
C ILE A 458 -11.01 6.47 -25.15
N ILE A 459 -11.29 5.29 -24.60
CA ILE A 459 -12.18 4.30 -25.22
C ILE A 459 -13.60 4.86 -25.37
N THR A 460 -14.09 5.59 -24.38
CA THR A 460 -15.39 6.28 -24.44
C THR A 460 -15.41 7.29 -25.60
N ILE A 461 -14.38 8.14 -25.71
CA ILE A 461 -14.24 9.13 -26.80
C ILE A 461 -14.17 8.43 -28.16
N MET A 462 -13.44 7.32 -28.25
CA MET A 462 -13.32 6.52 -29.47
C MET A 462 -14.70 6.03 -29.94
N PHE A 463 -15.47 5.35 -29.08
CA PHE A 463 -16.80 4.88 -29.45
C PHE A 463 -17.76 6.02 -29.76
N MET A 464 -17.73 7.11 -28.97
CA MET A 464 -18.52 8.31 -29.27
C MET A 464 -18.18 8.89 -30.64
N GLY A 465 -16.90 8.93 -31.02
CA GLY A 465 -16.44 9.39 -32.32
C GLY A 465 -16.92 8.50 -33.46
N ILE A 466 -16.86 7.17 -33.29
CA ILE A 466 -17.38 6.20 -34.27
C ILE A 466 -18.89 6.40 -34.47
N PHE A 467 -19.68 6.43 -33.40
CA PHE A 467 -21.14 6.62 -33.51
C PHE A 467 -21.51 8.00 -34.05
N ALA A 468 -20.73 9.05 -33.73
CA ALA A 468 -20.91 10.37 -34.29
C ALA A 468 -20.62 10.40 -35.81
N LEU A 469 -19.58 9.70 -36.27
CA LEU A 469 -19.27 9.55 -37.69
C LEU A 469 -20.39 8.82 -38.44
N LEU A 470 -20.98 7.81 -37.80
CA LEU A 470 -22.15 7.08 -38.29
C LEU A 470 -23.48 7.86 -38.14
N LYS A 471 -23.44 9.11 -37.63
CA LYS A 471 -24.61 9.97 -37.39
C LYS A 471 -25.69 9.34 -36.50
N VAL A 472 -25.31 8.44 -35.59
CA VAL A 472 -26.23 7.82 -34.62
C VAL A 472 -26.56 8.82 -33.52
N SER A 473 -27.83 8.89 -33.13
CA SER A 473 -28.27 9.83 -32.09
C SER A 473 -27.70 9.47 -30.70
N ARG A 474 -27.40 10.50 -29.90
CA ARG A 474 -26.77 10.35 -28.56
C ARG A 474 -27.55 9.44 -27.62
N ARG A 475 -28.88 9.51 -27.66
CA ARG A 475 -29.75 8.71 -26.79
C ARG A 475 -29.74 7.22 -27.13
N VAL A 476 -29.37 6.88 -28.37
CA VAL A 476 -29.31 5.49 -28.83
C VAL A 476 -27.93 4.89 -28.54
N TYR A 477 -26.84 5.60 -28.86
CA TYR A 477 -25.51 5.00 -28.68
C TYR A 477 -25.02 4.96 -27.23
N VAL A 478 -25.49 5.86 -26.34
CA VAL A 478 -25.00 5.92 -24.94
C VAL A 478 -25.13 4.57 -24.21
N PRO A 479 -26.28 3.86 -24.24
CA PRO A 479 -26.39 2.51 -23.68
C PRO A 479 -25.39 1.51 -24.27
N PHE A 480 -25.14 1.54 -25.59
CA PHE A 480 -24.17 0.65 -26.23
C PHE A 480 -22.74 0.94 -25.78
N VAL A 481 -22.37 2.23 -25.63
CA VAL A 481 -21.06 2.60 -25.09
C VAL A 481 -20.91 2.11 -23.66
N ILE A 482 -21.93 2.31 -22.80
CA ILE A 482 -21.92 1.80 -21.42
C ILE A 482 -21.73 0.28 -21.39
N PHE A 483 -22.44 -0.45 -22.24
CA PHE A 483 -22.30 -1.90 -22.35
C PHE A 483 -20.88 -2.30 -22.80
N ALA A 484 -20.31 -1.63 -23.80
CA ALA A 484 -18.93 -1.84 -24.22
C ALA A 484 -17.92 -1.53 -23.10
N LEU A 485 -18.16 -0.51 -22.27
CA LEU A 485 -17.32 -0.20 -21.11
C LEU A 485 -17.42 -1.28 -20.02
N VAL A 486 -18.58 -1.91 -19.83
CA VAL A 486 -18.72 -3.05 -18.91
C VAL A 486 -17.92 -4.26 -19.40
N ILE A 487 -18.01 -4.60 -20.69
CA ILE A 487 -17.17 -5.64 -21.31
C ILE A 487 -15.68 -5.30 -21.12
N PHE A 488 -15.29 -4.05 -21.38
CA PHE A 488 -13.91 -3.60 -21.18
C PHE A 488 -13.46 -3.72 -19.71
N ALA A 489 -14.34 -3.44 -18.74
CA ALA A 489 -14.04 -3.65 -17.33
C ALA A 489 -13.70 -5.11 -17.04
N ILE A 490 -14.47 -6.05 -17.60
CA ILE A 490 -14.28 -7.49 -17.41
C ILE A 490 -12.99 -7.96 -18.08
N ILE A 491 -12.76 -7.58 -19.35
CA ILE A 491 -11.55 -7.87 -20.13
C ILE A 491 -10.27 -7.54 -19.33
N THR A 492 -10.26 -6.38 -18.66
CA THR A 492 -9.10 -5.91 -17.90
C THR A 492 -8.99 -6.51 -16.49
N GLY A 493 -9.80 -7.53 -16.18
CA GLY A 493 -9.81 -8.26 -14.92
C GLY A 493 -10.60 -7.57 -13.80
N ALA A 494 -11.56 -6.70 -14.14
CA ALA A 494 -12.41 -5.97 -13.21
C ALA A 494 -11.63 -5.27 -12.07
N ARG A 495 -10.43 -4.79 -12.37
CA ARG A 495 -9.57 -4.12 -11.38
C ARG A 495 -10.32 -2.91 -10.81
N PRO A 496 -10.17 -2.59 -9.51
CA PRO A 496 -10.91 -1.48 -8.92
C PRO A 496 -10.69 -0.14 -9.62
N SER A 497 -9.50 0.14 -10.16
CA SER A 497 -9.27 1.35 -10.95
C SER A 497 -10.14 1.42 -12.21
N THR A 498 -10.31 0.31 -12.93
CA THR A 498 -11.17 0.24 -14.12
C THR A 498 -12.64 0.31 -13.74
N LEU A 499 -13.08 -0.42 -12.72
CA LEU A 499 -14.48 -0.39 -12.26
C LEU A 499 -14.92 1.03 -11.90
N ARG A 500 -14.11 1.75 -11.11
CA ARG A 500 -14.38 3.15 -10.77
C ARG A 500 -14.50 4.04 -11.99
N ALA A 501 -13.56 3.89 -12.92
CA ALA A 501 -13.52 4.66 -14.15
C ALA A 501 -14.73 4.41 -15.04
N VAL A 502 -15.17 3.16 -15.17
CA VAL A 502 -16.38 2.77 -15.92
C VAL A 502 -17.63 3.31 -15.25
N ILE A 503 -17.78 3.20 -13.94
CA ILE A 503 -18.91 3.81 -13.21
C ILE A 503 -18.97 5.31 -13.47
N MET A 504 -17.84 6.02 -13.34
CA MET A 504 -17.80 7.47 -13.54
C MET A 504 -18.04 7.89 -14.99
N ASN A 505 -17.49 7.17 -15.97
CA ASN A 505 -17.76 7.44 -17.40
C ASN A 505 -19.22 7.13 -17.76
N SER A 506 -19.80 6.05 -17.24
CA SER A 506 -21.21 5.74 -17.44
C SER A 506 -22.12 6.81 -16.86
N LEU A 507 -21.85 7.30 -15.63
CA LEU A 507 -22.60 8.42 -15.05
C LEU A 507 -22.44 9.71 -15.86
N PHE A 508 -21.23 9.99 -16.36
CA PHE A 508 -20.98 11.10 -17.26
C PHE A 508 -21.81 10.97 -18.55
N LEU A 509 -21.79 9.81 -19.21
CA LEU A 509 -22.54 9.56 -20.45
C LEU A 509 -24.05 9.67 -20.23
N LEU A 510 -24.58 9.17 -19.11
CA LEU A 510 -26.00 9.27 -18.78
C LEU A 510 -26.43 10.72 -18.56
N THR A 511 -25.67 11.49 -17.78
CA THR A 511 -25.98 12.91 -17.52
C THR A 511 -25.82 13.77 -18.77
N TRP A 512 -24.78 13.51 -19.58
CA TRP A 512 -24.55 14.23 -20.83
C TRP A 512 -25.57 13.88 -21.92
N GLY A 513 -25.88 12.58 -22.09
CA GLY A 513 -26.79 12.09 -23.13
C GLY A 513 -28.27 12.36 -22.87
N TYR A 514 -28.71 12.28 -21.60
CA TYR A 514 -30.12 12.42 -21.25
C TYR A 514 -30.47 13.73 -20.54
N MET A 515 -29.56 14.31 -19.75
CA MET A 515 -29.82 15.52 -18.96
C MET A 515 -29.24 16.80 -19.57
N GLY A 516 -28.47 16.70 -20.66
CA GLY A 516 -27.89 17.85 -21.37
C GLY A 516 -26.90 18.67 -20.53
N GLN A 517 -26.33 18.09 -19.47
CA GLN A 517 -25.39 18.81 -18.60
C GLN A 517 -24.02 18.96 -19.27
N GLY A 518 -23.35 20.08 -18.99
CA GLY A 518 -21.96 20.29 -19.40
C GLY A 518 -20.97 19.42 -18.63
N VAL A 519 -19.79 19.20 -19.21
CA VAL A 519 -18.77 18.25 -18.71
C VAL A 519 -18.42 18.45 -17.23
N ARG A 520 -18.22 19.71 -16.81
CA ARG A 520 -17.90 20.04 -15.42
C ARG A 520 -19.03 19.69 -14.45
N SER A 521 -20.28 19.95 -14.85
CA SER A 521 -21.46 19.66 -14.02
C SER A 521 -21.66 18.15 -13.88
N SER A 522 -21.54 17.41 -14.98
CA SER A 522 -21.58 15.94 -15.00
C SER A 522 -20.51 15.32 -14.11
N ALA A 523 -19.26 15.82 -14.14
CA ALA A 523 -18.19 15.33 -13.28
C ALA A 523 -18.47 15.61 -11.79
N LEU A 524 -18.89 16.82 -11.44
CA LEU A 524 -19.17 17.20 -10.04
C LEU A 524 -20.38 16.46 -9.45
N LEU A 525 -21.31 15.99 -10.29
CA LEU A 525 -22.40 15.10 -9.87
C LEU A 525 -21.95 13.64 -9.80
N GLY A 526 -21.21 13.18 -10.83
CA GLY A 526 -20.79 11.79 -10.96
C GLY A 526 -19.82 11.34 -9.87
N VAL A 527 -18.92 12.22 -9.40
CA VAL A 527 -17.95 11.89 -8.34
C VAL A 527 -18.63 11.45 -7.03
N PRO A 528 -19.46 12.24 -6.35
CA PRO A 528 -20.08 11.82 -5.09
C PRO A 528 -21.01 10.61 -5.25
N VAL A 529 -21.71 10.49 -6.40
CA VAL A 529 -22.58 9.34 -6.68
C VAL A 529 -21.78 8.06 -6.89
N ALA A 530 -20.68 8.12 -7.65
CA ALA A 530 -19.78 6.98 -7.81
C ALA A 530 -19.18 6.55 -6.46
N ALA A 531 -18.71 7.52 -5.65
CA ALA A 531 -18.18 7.24 -4.31
C ALA A 531 -19.21 6.50 -3.46
N PHE A 532 -20.46 6.97 -3.46
CA PHE A 532 -21.56 6.32 -2.75
C PHE A 532 -21.76 4.87 -3.20
N ILE A 533 -21.86 4.60 -4.51
CA ILE A 533 -22.08 3.25 -5.05
C ILE A 533 -20.95 2.29 -4.62
N ILE A 534 -19.70 2.73 -4.73
CA ILE A 534 -18.52 1.91 -4.41
C ILE A 534 -18.42 1.64 -2.90
N LEU A 535 -18.58 2.69 -2.09
CA LEU A 535 -18.45 2.60 -0.64
C LEU A 535 -19.65 1.92 0.03
N LEU A 536 -20.81 1.90 -0.63
CA LEU A 536 -21.95 1.10 -0.19
C LEU A 536 -21.63 -0.40 -0.27
N GLN A 537 -20.92 -0.85 -1.31
CA GLN A 537 -20.47 -2.23 -1.43
C GLN A 537 -19.38 -2.54 -0.40
N ASN A 538 -18.33 -1.72 -0.37
CA ASN A 538 -17.17 -1.93 0.49
C ASN A 538 -16.67 -0.58 1.07
N PRO A 539 -17.06 -0.22 2.30
CA PRO A 539 -16.69 1.05 2.91
C PRO A 539 -15.20 1.15 3.29
N ALA A 540 -14.47 0.04 3.43
CA ALA A 540 -13.03 0.07 3.71
C ALA A 540 -12.22 0.65 2.55
N MET A 541 -12.77 0.69 1.34
CA MET A 541 -12.13 1.34 0.20
C MET A 541 -11.95 2.86 0.38
N ALA A 542 -12.65 3.51 1.33
CA ALA A 542 -12.56 4.96 1.53
C ALA A 542 -11.14 5.45 1.87
N VAL A 543 -10.35 4.61 2.55
CA VAL A 543 -8.95 4.92 2.92
C VAL A 543 -7.92 4.25 2.02
N ASP A 544 -8.37 3.50 1.02
CA ASP A 544 -7.47 2.88 0.05
C ASP A 544 -6.80 3.96 -0.81
N PRO A 545 -5.46 3.92 -0.98
CA PRO A 545 -4.75 4.89 -1.80
C PRO A 545 -5.31 4.99 -3.22
N SER A 546 -5.74 3.87 -3.82
CA SER A 546 -6.24 3.88 -5.20
C SER A 546 -7.57 4.63 -5.32
N PHE A 547 -8.42 4.55 -4.29
CA PHE A 547 -9.68 5.29 -4.23
C PHE A 547 -9.40 6.78 -4.12
N THR A 548 -8.64 7.21 -3.10
CA THR A 548 -8.39 8.65 -2.84
C THR A 548 -7.67 9.32 -4.01
N LEU A 549 -6.72 8.64 -4.63
CA LEU A 549 -6.01 9.13 -5.82
C LEU A 549 -6.96 9.31 -7.03
N SER A 550 -7.84 8.34 -7.30
CA SER A 550 -8.77 8.40 -8.45
C SER A 550 -9.80 9.53 -8.31
N PHE A 551 -10.40 9.67 -7.13
CA PHE A 551 -11.39 10.72 -6.86
C PHE A 551 -10.73 12.09 -6.74
N GLY A 552 -9.56 12.16 -6.10
CA GLY A 552 -8.74 13.37 -6.02
C GLY A 552 -8.35 13.89 -7.40
N ALA A 553 -7.99 13.01 -8.34
CA ALA A 553 -7.66 13.37 -9.71
C ALA A 553 -8.83 14.09 -10.41
N ILE A 554 -10.02 13.50 -10.41
CA ILE A 554 -11.18 14.05 -11.11
C ILE A 554 -11.66 15.35 -10.45
N LEU A 555 -11.65 15.43 -9.12
CA LEU A 555 -11.97 16.68 -8.40
C LEU A 555 -10.96 17.78 -8.72
N SER A 556 -9.67 17.45 -8.75
CA SER A 556 -8.62 18.39 -9.12
C SER A 556 -8.82 18.91 -10.54
N LEU A 557 -9.09 18.02 -11.50
CA LEU A 557 -9.36 18.38 -12.89
C LEU A 557 -10.61 19.27 -13.00
N ALA A 558 -11.69 18.95 -12.29
CA ALA A 558 -12.96 19.68 -12.35
C ALA A 558 -12.94 21.05 -11.62
N LEU A 559 -12.10 21.21 -10.60
CA LEU A 559 -12.08 22.40 -9.74
C LEU A 559 -10.89 23.32 -9.99
N LEU A 560 -9.71 22.80 -10.35
CA LEU A 560 -8.46 23.59 -10.45
C LEU A 560 -8.06 23.97 -11.87
N THR A 561 -8.49 23.23 -12.90
CA THR A 561 -8.14 23.54 -14.30
C THR A 561 -8.51 24.98 -14.68
N GLN A 562 -9.73 25.42 -14.38
CA GLN A 562 -10.18 26.78 -14.70
C GLN A 562 -9.43 27.88 -13.92
N PRO A 563 -9.25 27.78 -12.58
CA PRO A 563 -8.39 28.72 -11.85
C PRO A 563 -6.98 28.88 -12.43
N PHE A 564 -6.30 27.79 -12.79
CA PHE A 564 -4.96 27.88 -13.38
C PHE A 564 -4.99 28.51 -14.77
N PHE A 565 -5.95 28.15 -15.61
CA PHE A 565 -6.15 28.78 -16.91
C PHE A 565 -6.35 30.32 -16.78
N ASP A 566 -7.18 30.74 -15.82
CA ASP A 566 -7.46 32.15 -15.55
C ASP A 566 -6.26 32.93 -15.01
N ILE A 567 -5.29 32.25 -14.40
CA ILE A 567 -4.02 32.85 -13.96
C ILE A 567 -3.07 32.95 -15.14
N PHE A 568 -2.87 31.86 -15.88
CA PHE A 568 -1.91 31.82 -16.97
C PHE A 568 -2.26 32.77 -18.11
N LYS A 569 -3.55 32.93 -18.43
CA LYS A 569 -4.01 33.87 -19.48
C LYS A 569 -3.63 35.34 -19.23
N LYS A 570 -3.24 35.70 -18.00
CA LYS A 570 -2.82 37.08 -17.66
C LYS A 570 -1.40 37.39 -18.12
N PHE A 571 -0.55 36.38 -18.32
CA PHE A 571 0.83 36.59 -18.74
C PHE A 571 0.88 36.74 -20.27
N GLN A 572 1.28 37.94 -20.72
CA GLN A 572 1.39 38.33 -22.12
C GLN A 572 2.71 39.08 -22.36
N GLY A 573 3.23 39.03 -23.59
CA GLY A 573 4.44 39.73 -24.00
C GLY A 573 5.65 39.35 -23.15
N ASN A 574 6.40 40.34 -22.67
CA ASN A 574 7.63 40.11 -21.90
C ASN A 574 7.41 39.33 -20.59
N GLN A 575 6.24 39.43 -19.98
CA GLN A 575 5.91 38.67 -18.75
C GLN A 575 5.76 37.18 -19.03
N PHE A 576 5.31 36.81 -20.24
CA PHE A 576 5.24 35.42 -20.67
C PHE A 576 6.63 34.84 -20.92
N ILE A 577 7.55 35.62 -21.51
CA ILE A 577 8.96 35.23 -21.65
C ILE A 577 9.60 35.00 -20.27
N ALA A 578 9.42 35.93 -19.33
CA ALA A 578 9.94 35.79 -17.97
C ALA A 578 9.42 34.51 -17.30
N LEU A 579 8.12 34.21 -17.44
CA LEU A 579 7.53 32.97 -16.94
C LEU A 579 8.13 31.72 -17.60
N ALA A 580 8.31 31.73 -18.92
CA ALA A 580 8.89 30.61 -19.65
C ALA A 580 10.34 30.34 -19.21
N ILE A 581 11.16 31.38 -19.05
CA ILE A 581 12.54 31.26 -18.54
C ILE A 581 12.54 30.64 -17.14
N LEU A 582 11.69 31.16 -16.24
CA LEU A 582 11.59 30.66 -14.87
C LEU A 582 11.20 29.18 -14.84
N VAL A 583 10.16 28.79 -15.58
CA VAL A 583 9.72 27.39 -15.67
C VAL A 583 10.81 26.49 -16.26
N SER A 584 11.51 26.94 -17.31
CA SER A 584 12.62 26.19 -17.90
C SER A 584 13.79 26.00 -16.92
N LEU A 585 14.16 27.03 -16.16
CA LEU A 585 15.22 26.94 -15.15
C LEU A 585 14.82 26.04 -13.99
N LEU A 586 13.56 26.10 -13.54
CA LEU A 586 13.05 25.18 -12.52
C LEU A 586 13.05 23.74 -13.02
N THR A 587 12.64 23.52 -14.27
CA THR A 587 12.65 22.21 -14.93
C THR A 587 14.08 21.66 -15.03
N TRP A 588 15.03 22.50 -15.44
CA TRP A 588 16.44 22.16 -15.51
C TRP A 588 17.01 21.83 -14.12
N ALA A 589 16.66 22.60 -13.09
CA ALA A 589 17.07 22.32 -11.71
C ALA A 589 16.54 20.96 -11.23
N PHE A 590 15.28 20.61 -11.55
CA PHE A 590 14.71 19.30 -11.25
C PHE A 590 15.39 18.15 -11.99
N ALA A 591 15.67 18.32 -13.29
CA ALA A 591 16.33 17.30 -14.10
C ALA A 591 17.78 17.07 -13.65
N VAL A 592 18.52 18.15 -13.41
CA VAL A 592 19.95 18.05 -13.09
C VAL A 592 20.17 17.62 -11.64
N HIS A 593 19.47 18.24 -10.68
CA HIS A 593 19.66 17.95 -9.26
C HIS A 593 18.49 18.36 -8.35
N TRP A 594 17.58 17.41 -8.12
CA TRP A 594 16.46 17.56 -7.18
C TRP A 594 16.84 18.11 -5.80
N LEU A 595 18.01 17.74 -5.26
CA LEU A 595 18.43 18.20 -3.94
C LEU A 595 18.66 19.72 -3.87
N LEU A 596 18.90 20.41 -5.00
CA LEU A 596 18.92 21.88 -5.02
C LEU A 596 17.55 22.45 -4.65
N VAL A 597 16.50 21.89 -5.24
CA VAL A 597 15.13 22.42 -5.16
C VAL A 597 14.51 22.22 -3.77
N VAL A 598 15.06 21.33 -2.94
CA VAL A 598 14.63 21.19 -1.54
C VAL A 598 15.33 22.17 -0.59
N THR A 599 16.37 22.88 -1.03
CA THR A 599 17.06 23.86 -0.17
C THR A 599 16.34 25.21 -0.14
N VAL A 600 16.34 25.85 1.04
CA VAL A 600 15.80 27.22 1.19
C VAL A 600 16.57 28.21 0.32
N ARG A 601 17.89 28.03 0.20
CA ARG A 601 18.77 28.90 -0.60
C ARG A 601 18.32 28.96 -2.06
N PHE A 602 17.97 27.82 -2.66
CA PHE A 602 17.46 27.78 -4.03
C PHE A 602 16.20 28.63 -4.20
N TRP A 603 15.21 28.48 -3.31
CA TRP A 603 13.95 29.24 -3.42
C TRP A 603 14.13 30.75 -3.20
N VAL A 604 15.06 31.16 -2.33
CA VAL A 604 15.41 32.58 -2.15
C VAL A 604 16.02 33.16 -3.43
N LEU A 605 17.01 32.47 -4.01
CA LEU A 605 17.66 32.92 -5.25
C LEU A 605 16.70 32.89 -6.45
N TYR A 606 15.90 31.83 -6.57
CA TYR A 606 14.88 31.71 -7.62
C TYR A 606 13.81 32.80 -7.50
N GLY A 607 13.39 33.12 -6.27
CA GLY A 607 12.46 34.23 -6.01
C GLY A 607 13.05 35.60 -6.37
N LEU A 608 14.32 35.84 -6.04
CA LEU A 608 15.04 37.06 -6.43
C LEU A 608 15.14 37.17 -7.95
N LEU A 609 15.53 36.07 -8.63
CA LEU A 609 15.58 36.02 -10.09
C LEU A 609 14.21 36.32 -10.70
N ALA A 610 13.13 35.74 -10.16
CA ALA A 610 11.77 36.02 -10.62
C ALA A 610 11.42 37.51 -10.45
N ALA A 611 11.74 38.11 -9.31
CA ALA A 611 11.50 39.53 -9.08
C ALA A 611 12.26 40.42 -10.11
N VAL A 612 13.52 40.09 -10.38
CA VAL A 612 14.33 40.80 -11.40
C VAL A 612 13.76 40.62 -12.80
N LEU A 613 13.43 39.39 -13.21
CA LEU A 613 12.88 39.11 -14.54
C LEU A 613 11.52 39.79 -14.77
N PHE A 614 10.62 39.77 -13.79
CA PHE A 614 9.34 40.46 -13.89
C PHE A 614 9.48 41.99 -13.82
N TRP A 615 10.44 42.51 -13.07
CA TRP A 615 10.77 43.94 -13.11
C TRP A 615 11.30 44.35 -14.48
N LEU A 616 12.24 43.58 -15.04
CA LEU A 616 12.80 43.81 -16.37
C LEU A 616 11.71 43.70 -17.45
N ALA A 617 10.83 42.70 -17.37
CA ALA A 617 9.70 42.56 -18.30
C ALA A 617 8.80 43.81 -18.29
N ARG A 618 8.45 44.33 -17.11
CA ARG A 618 7.66 45.56 -16.97
C ARG A 618 8.43 46.79 -17.47
N LEU A 619 9.75 46.85 -17.28
CA LEU A 619 10.59 47.94 -17.78
C LEU A 619 10.63 47.94 -19.30
N LEU A 620 10.81 46.78 -19.93
CA LEU A 620 10.79 46.61 -21.39
C LEU A 620 9.40 46.94 -21.96
N ASP A 621 8.32 46.52 -21.30
CA ASP A 621 6.95 46.88 -21.66
C ASP A 621 6.75 48.41 -21.65
N ARG A 622 7.27 49.11 -20.64
CA ARG A 622 7.24 50.59 -20.55
C ARG A 622 8.06 51.28 -21.63
N ARG A 623 9.17 50.67 -22.04
CA ARG A 623 10.03 51.14 -23.15
C ARG A 623 9.48 50.72 -24.54
N ASN A 624 8.32 50.08 -24.59
CA ASN A 624 7.68 49.55 -25.79
C ASN A 624 8.53 48.53 -26.58
N ILE A 625 9.45 47.84 -25.91
CA ILE A 625 10.27 46.77 -26.48
C ILE A 625 9.53 45.45 -26.28
N LYS A 626 8.90 44.91 -27.33
CA LYS A 626 8.07 43.69 -27.27
C LYS A 626 8.52 42.66 -28.32
N PRO A 627 9.54 41.83 -28.03
CA PRO A 627 10.11 40.89 -29.00
C PRO A 627 9.09 39.92 -29.60
N ILE A 628 8.08 39.52 -28.80
CA ILE A 628 7.00 38.61 -29.22
C ILE A 628 5.62 39.31 -29.32
N GLY A 629 5.60 40.65 -29.37
CA GLY A 629 4.36 41.43 -29.35
C GLY A 629 3.53 41.19 -28.08
N SER A 630 2.22 41.02 -28.25
CA SER A 630 1.26 40.67 -27.18
C SER A 630 1.00 39.16 -27.07
N TYR A 631 1.82 38.33 -27.72
CA TYR A 631 1.66 36.88 -27.63
C TYR A 631 1.78 36.42 -26.18
N GLY A 632 0.92 35.49 -25.77
CA GLY A 632 0.88 34.98 -24.42
C GLY A 632 0.08 33.69 -24.33
N PHE A 633 -0.19 33.25 -23.11
CA PHE A 633 -0.88 31.97 -22.89
C PHE A 633 -2.29 31.92 -23.50
N ALA A 634 -2.98 33.07 -23.60
CA ALA A 634 -4.30 33.17 -24.19
C ALA A 634 -4.32 32.89 -25.72
N ASN A 635 -3.17 32.99 -26.38
CA ASN A 635 -3.03 32.79 -27.82
C ASN A 635 -2.76 31.32 -28.19
N ILE A 636 -2.45 30.48 -27.19
CA ILE A 636 -2.31 29.03 -27.37
C ILE A 636 -3.71 28.45 -27.63
N THR A 637 -3.81 27.46 -28.53
CA THR A 637 -5.06 26.76 -28.84
C THR A 637 -5.78 26.35 -27.55
N PRO A 638 -7.09 26.63 -27.40
CA PRO A 638 -7.81 26.41 -26.13
C PRO A 638 -7.67 24.99 -25.57
N GLY A 639 -7.60 23.98 -26.43
CA GLY A 639 -7.37 22.59 -26.02
C GLY A 639 -5.99 22.37 -25.37
N VAL A 640 -4.92 22.92 -25.96
CA VAL A 640 -3.54 22.81 -25.44
C VAL A 640 -3.39 23.63 -24.16
N ALA A 641 -3.90 24.87 -24.15
CA ALA A 641 -3.86 25.73 -22.97
C ALA A 641 -4.66 25.13 -21.80
N GLY A 642 -5.83 24.54 -22.08
CA GLY A 642 -6.62 23.80 -21.11
C GLY A 642 -5.91 22.55 -20.58
N PHE A 643 -5.22 21.81 -21.46
CA PHE A 643 -4.43 20.63 -21.07
C PHE A 643 -3.24 21.00 -20.18
N ILE A 644 -2.49 22.06 -20.51
CA ILE A 644 -1.41 22.57 -19.65
C ILE A 644 -1.96 22.98 -18.28
N ALA A 645 -3.05 23.77 -18.24
CA ALA A 645 -3.68 24.18 -16.99
C ALA A 645 -4.18 22.98 -16.16
N ALA A 646 -4.69 21.94 -16.82
CA ALA A 646 -5.10 20.69 -16.19
C ALA A 646 -3.92 19.95 -15.55
N GLN A 647 -2.73 19.94 -16.16
CA GLN A 647 -1.54 19.33 -15.56
C GLN A 647 -1.17 20.02 -14.23
N PHE A 648 -1.19 21.35 -14.17
CA PHE A 648 -0.96 22.08 -12.91
C PHE A 648 -2.06 21.81 -11.88
N GLY A 649 -3.31 21.76 -12.31
CA GLY A 649 -4.45 21.40 -11.46
C GLY A 649 -4.28 20.00 -10.83
N MET A 650 -3.86 19.02 -11.63
CA MET A 650 -3.59 17.66 -11.18
C MET A 650 -2.40 17.57 -10.21
N GLN A 651 -1.31 18.29 -10.50
CA GLN A 651 -0.12 18.28 -9.65
C GLN A 651 -0.40 18.84 -8.26
N ILE A 652 -1.02 20.02 -8.19
CA ILE A 652 -1.35 20.70 -6.93
C ILE A 652 -2.52 20.03 -6.21
N GLY A 653 -3.56 19.65 -6.93
CA GLY A 653 -4.78 19.12 -6.32
C GLY A 653 -4.65 17.68 -5.82
N MET A 654 -3.76 16.87 -6.40
CA MET A 654 -3.73 15.43 -6.10
C MET A 654 -2.32 14.84 -6.07
N MET A 655 -1.51 14.98 -7.14
CA MET A 655 -0.28 14.20 -7.26
C MET A 655 0.74 14.54 -6.17
N ILE A 656 1.05 15.82 -5.94
CA ILE A 656 2.05 16.23 -4.94
C ILE A 656 1.65 15.84 -3.51
N PRO A 657 0.48 16.25 -2.97
CA PRO A 657 0.13 15.97 -1.58
C PRO A 657 -0.15 14.48 -1.32
N LEU A 658 -0.87 13.79 -2.21
CA LEU A 658 -1.26 12.40 -1.97
C LEU A 658 -0.14 11.42 -2.30
N SER A 659 0.68 11.67 -3.32
CA SER A 659 1.84 10.81 -3.59
C SER A 659 2.87 10.88 -2.47
N ALA A 660 3.09 12.06 -1.89
CA ALA A 660 3.94 12.20 -0.71
C ALA A 660 3.37 11.46 0.50
N TYR A 661 2.04 11.50 0.70
CA TYR A 661 1.37 10.87 1.83
C TYR A 661 1.37 9.33 1.75
N TYR A 662 1.10 8.77 0.57
CA TYR A 662 0.96 7.32 0.38
C TYR A 662 2.24 6.62 -0.06
N PHE A 663 3.05 7.26 -0.90
CA PHE A 663 4.22 6.64 -1.53
C PHE A 663 5.55 7.25 -1.10
N TYR A 664 5.53 8.30 -0.26
CA TYR A 664 6.73 9.05 0.13
C TYR A 664 7.48 9.60 -1.08
N ARG A 665 6.81 9.90 -2.20
CA ARG A 665 7.48 10.35 -3.43
C ARG A 665 6.81 11.52 -4.10
N TRP A 666 7.62 12.32 -4.80
CA TRP A 666 7.15 13.39 -5.68
C TRP A 666 7.39 13.05 -7.15
N PRO A 667 6.34 12.78 -7.94
CA PRO A 667 6.45 12.39 -9.35
C PRO A 667 6.64 13.62 -10.26
N VAL A 668 7.71 14.38 -10.02
CA VAL A 668 8.02 15.60 -10.79
C VAL A 668 8.29 15.26 -12.25
N ALA A 669 9.06 14.20 -12.51
CA ALA A 669 9.27 13.64 -13.85
C ALA A 669 7.94 13.39 -14.58
N GLY A 670 6.98 12.80 -13.87
CA GLY A 670 5.63 12.54 -14.36
C GLY A 670 4.91 13.81 -14.81
N ALA A 671 5.13 14.98 -14.21
CA ALA A 671 4.52 16.23 -14.66
C ALA A 671 4.88 16.57 -16.12
N TYR A 672 6.16 16.39 -16.47
CA TYR A 672 6.70 16.70 -17.78
C TYR A 672 6.47 15.56 -18.76
N ALA A 673 6.75 14.33 -18.34
CA ALA A 673 6.53 13.14 -19.15
C ALA A 673 5.05 13.03 -19.54
N ASN A 674 4.11 13.29 -18.63
CA ASN A 674 2.67 13.23 -18.90
C ASN A 674 2.18 14.27 -19.92
N LEU A 675 2.90 15.39 -20.09
CA LEU A 675 2.55 16.38 -21.12
C LEU A 675 2.66 15.78 -22.53
N LEU A 676 3.61 14.86 -22.73
CA LEU A 676 3.85 14.17 -24.00
C LEU A 676 3.20 12.78 -24.04
N ALA A 677 3.29 12.05 -22.93
CA ALA A 677 2.84 10.67 -22.80
C ALA A 677 1.30 10.54 -22.87
N ILE A 678 0.53 11.43 -22.25
CA ILE A 678 -0.95 11.31 -22.23
C ILE A 678 -1.57 11.45 -23.63
N PRO A 679 -1.23 12.48 -24.44
CA PRO A 679 -1.72 12.56 -25.83
C PRO A 679 -1.32 11.32 -26.65
N LEU A 680 -0.09 10.84 -26.46
CA LEU A 680 0.44 9.68 -27.17
C LEU A 680 -0.31 8.39 -26.79
N VAL A 681 -0.59 8.17 -25.51
CA VAL A 681 -1.46 7.08 -25.03
C VAL A 681 -2.84 7.16 -25.66
N GLY A 682 -3.38 8.37 -25.82
CA GLY A 682 -4.63 8.61 -26.54
C GLY A 682 -4.64 7.99 -27.94
N VAL A 683 -3.56 8.18 -28.70
CA VAL A 683 -3.41 7.63 -30.06
C VAL A 683 -3.10 6.14 -30.02
N VAL A 684 -2.13 5.73 -29.21
CA VAL A 684 -1.66 4.34 -29.14
C VAL A 684 -2.78 3.39 -28.73
N LEU A 685 -3.56 3.76 -27.71
CA LEU A 685 -4.67 2.97 -27.21
C LEU A 685 -5.78 2.84 -28.24
N GLN A 686 -6.14 3.92 -28.93
CA GLN A 686 -7.19 3.90 -29.96
C GLN A 686 -6.78 3.03 -31.15
N LEU A 687 -5.57 3.21 -31.68
CA LEU A 687 -5.06 2.39 -32.77
C LEU A 687 -4.96 0.91 -32.35
N SER A 688 -4.49 0.62 -31.14
CA SER A 688 -4.41 -0.74 -30.64
C SER A 688 -5.78 -1.39 -30.47
N MET A 689 -6.76 -0.68 -29.92
CA MET A 689 -8.11 -1.22 -29.72
C MET A 689 -8.83 -1.41 -31.07
N LEU A 690 -8.69 -0.45 -32.00
CA LEU A 690 -9.24 -0.57 -33.36
C LEU A 690 -8.60 -1.72 -34.13
N ALA A 691 -7.26 -1.84 -34.10
CA ALA A 691 -6.55 -2.95 -34.74
C ALA A 691 -7.00 -4.28 -34.15
N GLY A 692 -7.11 -4.35 -32.82
CA GLY A 692 -7.65 -5.50 -32.09
C GLY A 692 -9.02 -5.90 -32.62
N LEU A 693 -10.00 -4.98 -32.57
CA LEU A 693 -11.39 -5.20 -32.97
C LEU A 693 -11.57 -5.52 -34.47
N ILE A 694 -10.84 -4.81 -35.35
CA ILE A 694 -10.89 -5.06 -36.80
C ILE A 694 -10.23 -6.39 -37.15
N GLY A 695 -9.18 -6.78 -36.40
CA GLY A 695 -8.50 -8.06 -36.58
C GLY A 695 -9.38 -9.28 -36.31
N LEU A 696 -10.51 -9.14 -35.62
CA LEU A 696 -11.51 -10.21 -35.46
C LEU A 696 -12.28 -10.50 -36.76
N ILE A 697 -12.28 -9.59 -37.74
CA ILE A 697 -12.98 -9.80 -39.02
C ILE A 697 -12.24 -10.88 -39.82
N PRO A 698 -12.86 -12.03 -40.12
CA PRO A 698 -12.20 -13.12 -40.82
C PRO A 698 -11.67 -12.70 -42.20
N GLY A 699 -10.50 -13.24 -42.58
CA GLY A 699 -9.86 -13.00 -43.88
C GLY A 699 -9.12 -11.67 -43.96
N ILE A 700 -9.85 -10.55 -44.11
CA ILE A 700 -9.25 -9.23 -44.39
C ILE A 700 -8.83 -8.46 -43.12
N GLY A 701 -9.43 -8.76 -41.97
CA GLY A 701 -9.26 -8.00 -40.74
C GLY A 701 -7.82 -7.93 -40.27
N ILE A 702 -7.07 -9.03 -40.36
CA ILE A 702 -5.68 -9.09 -39.92
C ILE A 702 -4.74 -8.18 -40.74
N TYR A 703 -5.00 -8.01 -42.04
CA TYR A 703 -4.21 -7.13 -42.90
C TYR A 703 -4.48 -5.65 -42.62
N ILE A 704 -5.74 -5.29 -42.34
CA ILE A 704 -6.09 -3.93 -41.90
C ILE A 704 -5.53 -3.66 -40.51
N ALA A 705 -5.60 -4.64 -39.60
CA ALA A 705 -4.99 -4.56 -38.29
C ALA A 705 -3.48 -4.37 -38.38
N LEU A 706 -2.79 -5.01 -39.34
CA LEU A 706 -1.37 -4.81 -39.59
C LEU A 706 -1.04 -3.37 -40.01
N LEU A 707 -1.86 -2.73 -40.87
CA LEU A 707 -1.67 -1.32 -41.24
C LEU A 707 -1.83 -0.38 -40.04
N LEU A 708 -2.85 -0.61 -39.21
CA LEU A 708 -3.06 0.14 -37.97
C LEU A 708 -1.94 -0.11 -36.96
N ALA A 709 -1.46 -1.35 -36.87
CA ALA A 709 -0.34 -1.74 -36.03
C ALA A 709 0.96 -1.07 -36.49
N ALA A 710 1.24 -1.01 -37.79
CA ALA A 710 2.40 -0.31 -38.35
C ALA A 710 2.36 1.20 -38.04
N ALA A 711 1.20 1.85 -38.15
CA ALA A 711 1.04 3.23 -37.71
C ALA A 711 1.27 3.37 -36.19
N ASN A 712 0.72 2.43 -35.40
CA ASN A 712 0.86 2.42 -33.95
C ASN A 712 2.29 2.13 -33.48
N TRP A 713 3.07 1.39 -34.26
CA TRP A 713 4.46 1.08 -33.97
C TRP A 713 5.29 2.37 -33.80
N ILE A 714 5.09 3.37 -34.67
CA ILE A 714 5.76 4.68 -34.56
C ILE A 714 5.45 5.35 -33.23
N PHE A 715 4.17 5.42 -32.86
CA PHE A 715 3.72 6.10 -31.64
C PHE A 715 4.11 5.35 -30.37
N SER A 716 4.01 4.02 -30.36
CA SER A 716 4.42 3.19 -29.23
C SER A 716 5.93 3.20 -29.03
N THR A 717 6.73 3.17 -30.11
CA THR A 717 8.19 3.33 -30.03
C THR A 717 8.57 4.70 -29.49
N LEU A 718 7.94 5.78 -29.99
CA LEU A 718 8.14 7.12 -29.45
C LEU A 718 7.80 7.18 -27.94
N PHE A 719 6.75 6.48 -27.51
CA PHE A 719 6.39 6.41 -26.10
C PHE A 719 7.46 5.72 -25.25
N LEU A 720 7.98 4.58 -25.72
CA LEU A 720 9.05 3.85 -25.04
C LEU A 720 10.33 4.72 -24.92
N LEU A 721 10.69 5.43 -26.00
CA LEU A 721 11.83 6.36 -26.00
C LEU A 721 11.63 7.54 -25.03
N ILE A 722 10.40 8.06 -24.89
CA ILE A 722 10.08 9.07 -23.87
C ILE A 722 10.31 8.49 -22.47
N GLY A 723 9.86 7.27 -22.21
CA GLY A 723 10.08 6.58 -20.93
C GLY A 723 11.56 6.48 -20.57
N HIS A 724 12.37 6.01 -21.52
CA HIS A 724 13.83 5.91 -21.40
C HIS A 724 14.50 7.29 -21.21
N TYR A 725 14.08 8.31 -21.97
CA TYR A 725 14.63 9.66 -21.82
C TYR A 725 14.33 10.22 -20.43
N PHE A 726 13.07 10.22 -19.99
CA PHE A 726 12.69 10.81 -18.71
C PHE A 726 13.24 10.03 -17.50
N SER A 727 13.43 8.70 -17.61
CA SER A 727 14.04 7.91 -16.53
C SER A 727 15.50 8.30 -16.28
N ARG A 728 16.23 8.67 -17.34
CA ARG A 728 17.64 9.05 -17.26
C ARG A 728 17.88 10.45 -16.75
N TRP A 729 16.98 11.37 -17.09
CA TRP A 729 17.14 12.80 -16.84
C TRP A 729 16.35 13.33 -15.66
N PHE A 730 15.31 12.66 -15.18
CA PHE A 730 14.53 13.12 -14.04
C PHE A 730 14.50 12.09 -12.93
N THR A 731 14.78 12.53 -11.71
CA THR A 731 14.68 11.69 -10.52
C THR A 731 13.22 11.55 -10.07
N TYR A 732 12.87 10.41 -9.46
CA TYR A 732 11.62 10.20 -8.73
C TYR A 732 11.86 10.18 -7.21
N PRO A 733 12.14 11.34 -6.60
CA PRO A 733 12.72 11.46 -5.27
C PRO A 733 11.75 11.06 -4.17
N PHE A 734 12.33 10.51 -3.10
CA PHE A 734 11.62 10.34 -1.85
C PHE A 734 11.49 11.68 -1.09
N VAL A 735 10.37 11.81 -0.39
CA VAL A 735 10.02 12.97 0.41
C VAL A 735 9.42 12.55 1.74
N VAL A 736 9.55 13.43 2.72
CA VAL A 736 8.95 13.25 4.05
C VAL A 736 7.44 13.12 3.94
N LYS A 737 6.87 12.18 4.72
CA LYS A 737 5.42 11.99 4.82
C LYS A 737 4.73 13.22 5.41
N PRO A 738 3.80 13.84 4.68
CA PRO A 738 2.92 14.84 5.26
C PRO A 738 2.03 14.23 6.36
N THR A 739 1.78 14.97 7.43
CA THR A 739 0.83 14.53 8.46
C THR A 739 -0.59 14.81 8.02
N LEU A 740 -1.56 14.16 8.68
CA LEU A 740 -2.98 14.40 8.43
C LEU A 740 -3.35 15.88 8.65
N ARG A 741 -2.76 16.54 9.66
CA ARG A 741 -2.94 17.98 9.91
C ARG A 741 -2.37 18.83 8.77
N TRP A 742 -1.17 18.50 8.29
CA TRP A 742 -0.60 19.16 7.11
C TRP A 742 -1.50 18.96 5.89
N LEU A 743 -2.03 17.75 5.67
CA LEU A 743 -2.88 17.45 4.53
C LEU A 743 -4.20 18.22 4.60
N PHE A 744 -4.81 18.30 5.79
CA PHE A 744 -6.01 19.10 6.03
C PHE A 744 -5.77 20.59 5.77
N THR A 745 -4.69 21.15 6.30
CA THR A 745 -4.33 22.57 6.10
C THR A 745 -3.98 22.86 4.64
N TYR A 746 -3.30 21.95 3.96
CA TYR A 746 -3.02 22.01 2.53
C TYR A 746 -4.32 22.06 1.72
N TYR A 747 -5.23 21.11 1.92
CA TYR A 747 -6.50 21.09 1.20
C TYR A 747 -7.43 22.23 1.58
N ALA A 748 -7.36 22.74 2.81
CA ALA A 748 -8.05 23.97 3.20
C ALA A 748 -7.50 25.19 2.44
N ALA A 749 -6.18 25.26 2.22
CA ALA A 749 -5.56 26.31 1.40
C ALA A 749 -5.94 26.16 -0.09
N VAL A 750 -5.97 24.95 -0.63
CA VAL A 750 -6.45 24.68 -2.00
C VAL A 750 -7.93 25.05 -2.15
N ALA A 751 -8.77 24.69 -1.19
CA ALA A 751 -10.17 25.10 -1.12
C ALA A 751 -10.32 26.62 -1.08
N LEU A 752 -9.54 27.30 -0.25
CA LEU A 752 -9.50 28.76 -0.18
C LEU A 752 -9.07 29.34 -1.54
N PHE A 753 -8.07 28.78 -2.19
CA PHE A 753 -7.62 29.20 -3.52
C PHE A 753 -8.70 29.00 -4.60
N ILE A 754 -9.48 27.92 -4.56
CA ILE A 754 -10.59 27.70 -5.50
C ILE A 754 -11.71 28.72 -5.25
N TRP A 755 -12.02 29.00 -3.99
CA TRP A 755 -13.21 29.77 -3.58
C TRP A 755 -12.91 31.19 -3.09
N TRP A 756 -11.68 31.70 -3.20
CA TRP A 756 -11.29 32.98 -2.61
C TRP A 756 -12.14 34.13 -3.16
N ARG A 757 -12.45 34.14 -4.47
CA ARG A 757 -13.30 35.17 -5.07
C ARG A 757 -14.74 35.13 -4.54
N PRO A 758 -15.46 33.99 -4.60
CA PRO A 758 -16.78 33.89 -3.97
C PRO A 758 -16.78 34.30 -2.49
N ILE A 759 -15.80 33.81 -1.71
CA ILE A 759 -15.70 34.09 -0.27
C ILE A 759 -15.44 35.58 -0.05
N TRP A 760 -14.47 36.16 -0.75
CA TRP A 760 -14.13 37.58 -0.63
C TRP A 760 -15.31 38.46 -1.03
N PHE A 761 -15.85 38.30 -2.24
CA PHE A 761 -16.85 39.23 -2.75
C PHE A 761 -18.25 39.05 -2.15
N ARG A 762 -18.66 37.82 -1.79
CA ARG A 762 -20.01 37.57 -1.23
C ARG A 762 -20.06 37.62 0.30
N LEU A 763 -19.03 37.13 1.00
CA LEU A 763 -19.07 36.97 2.46
C LEU A 763 -18.24 38.02 3.21
N LEU A 764 -17.00 38.27 2.78
CA LEU A 764 -16.03 39.07 3.54
C LEU A 764 -16.05 40.57 3.20
N ARG A 765 -16.00 40.95 1.91
CA ARG A 765 -15.95 42.34 1.43
C ARG A 765 -17.08 43.22 2.00
N PRO A 766 -18.36 42.77 2.05
CA PRO A 766 -19.42 43.58 2.64
C PRO A 766 -19.18 43.90 4.12
N ARG A 767 -18.63 42.94 4.87
CA ARG A 767 -18.28 43.12 6.30
C ARG A 767 -17.01 43.93 6.47
N TRP A 768 -15.99 43.68 5.64
CA TRP A 768 -14.70 44.36 5.67
C TRP A 768 -14.80 45.87 5.39
N ASN A 769 -15.62 46.24 4.42
CA ASN A 769 -15.86 47.65 4.08
C ASN A 769 -16.57 48.39 5.22
N LYS A 770 -17.44 47.70 5.97
CA LYS A 770 -18.14 48.24 7.15
C LYS A 770 -17.32 48.18 8.44
N ALA A 771 -16.22 47.43 8.47
CA ALA A 771 -15.40 47.24 9.68
C ALA A 771 -14.55 48.48 9.98
N THR A 772 -14.47 48.86 11.26
CA THR A 772 -13.57 49.90 11.78
C THR A 772 -12.09 49.50 11.64
N ARG A 773 -11.16 50.46 11.78
CA ARG A 773 -9.70 50.15 11.76
C ARG A 773 -9.33 49.10 12.82
N ALA A 774 -9.90 49.20 14.02
CA ALA A 774 -9.73 48.22 15.09
C ALA A 774 -10.30 46.84 14.70
N GLY A 775 -11.51 46.79 14.11
CA GLY A 775 -12.11 45.54 13.63
C GLY A 775 -11.29 44.85 12.52
N ARG A 776 -10.67 45.63 11.63
CA ARG A 776 -9.74 45.09 10.61
C ARG A 776 -8.44 44.57 11.23
N ALA A 777 -7.88 45.28 12.21
CA ALA A 777 -6.70 44.84 12.94
C ALA A 777 -6.98 43.51 13.69
N ILE A 778 -8.09 43.41 14.41
CA ILE A 778 -8.51 42.17 15.09
C ILE A 778 -8.64 41.00 14.11
N ALA A 779 -9.28 41.22 12.95
CA ALA A 779 -9.43 40.19 11.94
C ALA A 779 -8.08 39.72 11.37
N LEU A 780 -7.15 40.66 11.09
CA LEU A 780 -5.80 40.31 10.61
C LEU A 780 -4.99 39.59 11.69
N THR A 781 -5.08 40.02 12.95
CA THR A 781 -4.43 39.35 14.07
C THR A 781 -4.99 37.94 14.28
N ALA A 782 -6.31 37.75 14.17
CA ALA A 782 -6.92 36.43 14.27
C ALA A 782 -6.44 35.49 13.14
N VAL A 783 -6.34 35.98 11.91
CA VAL A 783 -5.77 35.21 10.79
C VAL A 783 -4.30 34.89 11.05
N ALA A 784 -3.50 35.85 11.51
CA ALA A 784 -2.10 35.64 11.86
C ALA A 784 -1.93 34.60 12.97
N LEU A 785 -2.77 34.63 14.01
CA LEU A 785 -2.78 33.65 15.09
C LEU A 785 -3.16 32.24 14.61
N VAL A 786 -4.16 32.12 13.71
CA VAL A 786 -4.53 30.82 13.10
C VAL A 786 -3.38 30.28 12.24
N VAL A 787 -2.73 31.13 11.45
CA VAL A 787 -1.57 30.72 10.65
C VAL A 787 -0.41 30.30 11.56
N ALA A 788 -0.11 31.09 12.59
CA ALA A 788 0.93 30.78 13.57
C ALA A 788 0.65 29.48 14.32
N SER A 789 -0.61 29.22 14.72
CA SER A 789 -0.99 27.99 15.42
C SER A 789 -0.85 26.75 14.52
N VAL A 790 -1.13 26.86 13.22
CA VAL A 790 -0.87 25.78 12.23
C VAL A 790 0.62 25.47 12.13
N PHE A 791 1.48 26.50 12.02
CA PHE A 791 2.93 26.30 11.97
C PHE A 791 3.48 25.73 13.28
N ALA A 792 3.04 26.25 14.42
CA ALA A 792 3.43 25.76 15.75
C ALA A 792 3.02 24.29 15.94
N ALA A 793 1.80 23.92 15.54
CA ALA A 793 1.32 22.54 15.62
C ALA A 793 2.14 21.59 14.72
N GLY A 794 2.54 22.04 13.52
CA GLY A 794 3.39 21.25 12.62
C GLY A 794 4.81 21.04 13.16
N HIS A 795 5.37 22.05 13.85
CA HIS A 795 6.66 21.93 14.53
C HIS A 795 6.58 20.97 15.72
N ALA A 796 5.55 21.13 16.57
CA ALA A 796 5.32 20.27 17.74
C ALA A 796 5.14 18.79 17.34
N GLU A 797 4.41 18.52 16.26
CA GLU A 797 4.20 17.16 15.74
C GLU A 797 5.51 16.53 15.23
N THR A 798 6.41 17.32 14.64
CA THR A 798 7.72 16.82 14.20
C THR A 798 8.61 16.49 15.38
N LYS A 799 8.58 17.31 16.44
CA LYS A 799 9.29 17.04 17.69
C LYS A 799 8.76 15.78 18.39
N ALA A 800 7.45 15.55 18.35
CA ALA A 800 6.82 14.35 18.91
C ALA A 800 7.23 13.06 18.18
N ILE A 801 7.32 13.08 16.84
CA ILE A 801 7.71 11.91 16.04
C ILE A 801 9.18 11.50 16.27
N ARG A 802 10.05 12.47 16.57
CA ARG A 802 11.50 12.28 16.76
C ARG A 802 11.92 12.14 18.22
N HIS A 803 10.97 12.05 19.17
CA HIS A 803 11.25 11.82 20.60
C HIS A 803 12.32 12.75 21.20
N GLY A 804 12.29 14.05 20.86
CA GLY A 804 13.39 14.95 21.22
C GLY A 804 13.67 15.00 22.73
N GLY A 805 14.90 14.65 23.13
CA GLY A 805 15.34 14.48 24.52
C GLY A 805 15.52 13.02 24.96
N GLU A 806 15.04 12.06 24.17
CA GLU A 806 15.21 10.62 24.35
C GLU A 806 16.05 10.05 23.20
N LEU A 807 16.70 8.91 23.44
CA LEU A 807 17.36 8.12 22.40
C LEU A 807 16.34 7.18 21.77
N ALA A 808 16.19 7.22 20.45
CA ALA A 808 15.34 6.29 19.72
C ALA A 808 16.16 5.50 18.68
N ILE A 809 16.19 4.18 18.83
CA ILE A 809 16.89 3.26 17.92
C ILE A 809 15.85 2.38 17.24
N SER A 810 15.89 2.28 15.91
CA SER A 810 14.99 1.46 15.10
C SER A 810 15.79 0.43 14.32
N VAL A 811 15.72 -0.84 14.75
CA VAL A 811 16.29 -1.99 14.04
C VAL A 811 15.26 -2.45 13.01
N LEU A 812 15.56 -2.27 11.73
CA LEU A 812 14.59 -2.47 10.65
C LEU A 812 14.50 -3.94 10.24
N SER A 813 13.28 -4.41 9.95
CA SER A 813 13.06 -5.72 9.33
C SER A 813 13.37 -5.66 7.84
N VAL A 814 14.65 -5.82 7.49
CA VAL A 814 15.14 -5.81 6.11
C VAL A 814 15.56 -7.21 5.69
N GLY A 815 14.75 -7.88 4.84
CA GLY A 815 15.13 -9.09 4.09
C GLY A 815 16.16 -10.01 4.79
N TYR A 816 17.33 -10.19 4.21
CA TYR A 816 18.51 -10.70 4.93
C TYR A 816 19.50 -9.53 5.00
N GLY A 817 19.95 -9.12 6.19
CA GLY A 817 20.93 -8.05 6.41
C GLY A 817 20.58 -7.06 7.51
N SER A 818 21.39 -5.99 7.63
CA SER A 818 21.26 -4.98 8.69
C SER A 818 20.89 -3.60 8.16
N ALA A 819 20.03 -2.92 8.90
CA ALA A 819 19.76 -1.49 8.76
C ALA A 819 19.20 -0.94 10.08
N ILE A 820 19.99 -0.13 10.78
CA ILE A 820 19.65 0.44 12.08
C ILE A 820 19.62 1.96 11.97
N LEU A 821 18.49 2.57 12.29
CA LEU A 821 18.34 4.03 12.34
C LEU A 821 18.40 4.51 13.79
N ILE A 822 19.33 5.40 14.10
CA ILE A 822 19.46 6.07 15.40
C ILE A 822 19.00 7.52 15.25
N ASP A 823 17.93 7.87 15.96
CA ASP A 823 17.54 9.26 16.23
C ASP A 823 18.07 9.63 17.62
N THR A 824 19.08 10.49 17.63
CA THR A 824 19.82 10.82 18.85
C THR A 824 19.03 11.79 19.74
N PRO A 825 19.32 11.87 21.05
CA PRO A 825 18.65 12.81 21.95
C PRO A 825 18.77 14.29 21.52
N ASP A 826 19.85 14.64 20.81
CA ASP A 826 20.07 15.97 20.21
C ASP A 826 19.49 16.13 18.78
N ASN A 827 18.59 15.23 18.36
CA ASN A 827 17.88 15.21 17.07
C ASN A 827 18.79 15.09 15.84
N LYS A 828 19.90 14.36 15.94
CA LYS A 828 20.69 13.92 14.78
C LYS A 828 20.19 12.56 14.30
N ALA A 829 20.26 12.33 12.99
CA ALA A 829 19.85 11.08 12.38
C ALA A 829 21.08 10.33 11.85
N ILE A 830 21.34 9.14 12.38
CA ILE A 830 22.48 8.31 12.01
C ILE A 830 21.93 6.98 11.48
N LEU A 831 22.32 6.61 10.26
CA LEU A 831 21.97 5.33 9.67
C LEU A 831 23.19 4.40 9.74
N ILE A 832 23.03 3.23 10.34
CA ILE A 832 24.03 2.16 10.33
C ILE A 832 23.54 1.11 9.34
N ASP A 833 24.34 0.83 8.33
CA ASP A 833 24.07 -0.09 7.24
C ASP A 833 22.80 0.20 6.42
N THR A 834 22.65 -0.53 5.31
CA THR A 834 21.72 -0.18 4.24
C THR A 834 21.00 -1.37 3.62
N ALA A 835 21.08 -2.53 4.26
CA ALA A 835 20.49 -3.79 3.81
C ALA A 835 21.02 -4.33 2.46
N TYR A 836 20.56 -5.54 2.13
CA TYR A 836 20.87 -6.25 0.89
C TYR A 836 20.08 -5.71 -0.33
N VAL A 837 20.69 -5.86 -1.53
CA VAL A 837 20.03 -5.62 -2.82
C VAL A 837 20.26 -6.83 -3.73
N GLN A 838 19.20 -7.44 -4.24
CA GLN A 838 19.31 -8.56 -5.17
C GLN A 838 19.13 -8.11 -6.63
N THR A 839 20.11 -8.37 -7.49
CA THR A 839 20.14 -7.86 -8.88
C THR A 839 19.79 -8.88 -9.95
N ASP A 840 20.04 -10.18 -9.76
CA ASP A 840 20.21 -11.04 -10.94
C ASP A 840 18.91 -11.42 -11.66
N ARG A 841 17.84 -11.87 -10.97
CA ARG A 841 16.51 -12.15 -11.60
C ARG A 841 15.33 -11.94 -10.63
N GLY A 842 15.50 -11.06 -9.65
CA GLY A 842 14.68 -11.00 -8.44
C GLY A 842 14.76 -9.68 -7.69
N ARG A 843 14.65 -8.59 -8.44
CA ARG A 843 14.95 -7.17 -8.14
C ARG A 843 14.31 -6.64 -6.86
N ARG A 844 14.87 -6.98 -5.71
CA ARG A 844 14.48 -6.42 -4.41
C ARG A 844 15.61 -5.53 -3.92
N ASN A 845 15.36 -4.22 -3.94
CA ASN A 845 16.18 -3.21 -3.26
C ASN A 845 15.51 -2.88 -1.93
N ASP A 846 16.00 -3.47 -0.83
CA ASP A 846 15.41 -3.24 0.50
C ASP A 846 15.67 -1.83 1.02
N ALA A 847 16.73 -1.15 0.57
CA ALA A 847 16.95 0.26 0.88
C ALA A 847 15.82 1.15 0.34
N GLU A 848 15.43 0.94 -0.92
CA GLU A 848 14.35 1.69 -1.57
C GLU A 848 12.96 1.36 -1.01
N ARG A 849 12.73 0.10 -0.61
CA ARG A 849 11.42 -0.39 -0.18
C ARG A 849 11.15 -0.25 1.32
N THR A 850 12.20 -0.25 2.13
CA THR A 850 12.10 -0.35 3.59
C THR A 850 12.84 0.80 4.27
N VAL A 851 14.14 0.96 4.02
CA VAL A 851 14.99 1.93 4.74
C VAL A 851 14.57 3.37 4.44
N ILE A 852 14.52 3.77 3.17
CA ILE A 852 14.18 5.15 2.79
C ILE A 852 12.75 5.54 3.22
N PRO A 853 11.69 4.74 3.00
CA PRO A 853 10.36 5.02 3.52
C PRO A 853 10.31 5.19 5.04
N HIS A 854 11.06 4.38 5.80
CA HIS A 854 11.13 4.51 7.26
C HIS A 854 11.77 5.84 7.68
N VAL A 855 12.92 6.20 7.09
CA VAL A 855 13.59 7.49 7.33
C VAL A 855 12.67 8.67 6.98
N CYS A 856 11.95 8.59 5.85
CA CYS A 856 10.98 9.61 5.44
C CYS A 856 9.74 9.66 6.34
N HIS A 857 9.33 8.53 6.94
CA HIS A 857 8.26 8.47 7.92
C HIS A 857 8.62 9.19 9.22
N LYS A 858 9.85 9.01 9.70
CA LYS A 858 10.43 9.74 10.84
C LYS A 858 10.69 11.22 10.55
N ARG A 859 10.33 11.70 9.34
CA ARG A 859 10.47 13.07 8.86
C ARG A 859 11.90 13.58 8.76
N ILE A 860 12.84 12.65 8.62
CA ILE A 860 14.26 12.95 8.46
C ILE A 860 14.49 13.37 7.00
N ARG A 861 15.08 14.55 6.80
CA ARG A 861 15.38 15.12 5.48
C ARG A 861 16.85 15.00 5.09
N LYS A 862 17.71 14.80 6.09
CA LYS A 862 19.16 14.63 5.96
C LYS A 862 19.61 13.61 6.99
N LEU A 863 20.65 12.86 6.66
CA LEU A 863 21.36 12.01 7.59
C LEU A 863 22.61 12.76 8.04
N ASP A 864 22.82 12.86 9.35
CA ASP A 864 24.02 13.46 9.91
C ASP A 864 25.21 12.50 9.73
N ALA A 865 24.98 11.19 9.77
CA ALA A 865 25.94 10.16 9.32
C ALA A 865 25.27 8.96 8.63
N LEU A 866 26.05 8.34 7.74
CA LEU A 866 25.89 6.96 7.28
C LEU A 866 27.13 6.19 7.75
N ILE A 867 26.96 5.13 8.52
CA ILE A 867 28.04 4.26 8.99
C ILE A 867 27.85 2.90 8.33
N LEU A 868 28.85 2.43 7.60
CA LEU A 868 28.86 1.11 6.96
C LEU A 868 29.76 0.19 7.77
N THR A 869 29.23 -0.93 8.26
CA THR A 869 29.93 -1.76 9.25
C THR A 869 30.79 -2.86 8.64
N SER A 870 30.40 -3.41 7.49
CA SER A 870 31.03 -4.59 6.87
C SER A 870 31.07 -4.43 5.34
N PRO A 871 32.04 -5.02 4.61
CA PRO A 871 32.01 -5.07 3.14
C PRO A 871 30.91 -5.98 2.57
N GLU A 872 30.23 -6.77 3.40
CA GLU A 872 29.25 -7.74 2.91
C GLU A 872 28.02 -7.07 2.26
N PRO A 873 27.49 -7.62 1.14
CA PRO A 873 26.36 -7.03 0.43
C PRO A 873 25.13 -6.77 1.31
N GLU A 874 24.90 -7.61 2.32
CA GLU A 874 23.83 -7.48 3.32
C GLU A 874 23.91 -6.23 4.21
N HIS A 875 25.05 -5.52 4.19
CA HIS A 875 25.26 -4.26 4.89
C HIS A 875 25.33 -3.05 3.92
N ILE A 876 26.01 -3.18 2.78
CA ILE A 876 26.39 -2.02 1.95
C ILE A 876 25.64 -1.87 0.63
N ALA A 877 24.94 -2.90 0.16
CA ALA A 877 24.39 -2.89 -1.21
C ALA A 877 23.36 -1.76 -1.41
N GLY A 878 22.69 -1.33 -0.34
CA GLY A 878 21.76 -0.20 -0.35
C GLY A 878 22.40 1.19 -0.34
N ALA A 879 23.70 1.32 -0.06
CA ALA A 879 24.37 2.61 0.15
C ALA A 879 24.28 3.57 -1.06
N PRO A 880 24.46 3.11 -2.32
CA PRO A 880 24.22 3.95 -3.49
C PRO A 880 22.80 4.55 -3.52
N THR A 881 21.80 3.75 -3.13
CA THR A 881 20.40 4.17 -3.09
C THR A 881 20.19 5.23 -2.01
N VAL A 882 20.77 5.08 -0.82
CA VAL A 882 20.66 6.06 0.28
C VAL A 882 21.32 7.39 -0.12
N LEU A 883 22.54 7.35 -0.65
CA LEU A 883 23.28 8.55 -1.06
C LEU A 883 22.56 9.32 -2.18
N GLN A 884 21.91 8.65 -3.11
CA GLN A 884 21.15 9.32 -4.18
C GLN A 884 19.91 10.09 -3.65
N HIS A 885 19.37 9.70 -2.50
CA HIS A 885 18.11 10.25 -1.98
C HIS A 885 18.27 11.21 -0.80
N PHE A 886 19.33 11.06 0.01
CA PHE A 886 19.56 11.88 1.19
C PHE A 886 20.86 12.67 1.14
N HIS A 887 20.83 13.86 1.74
CA HIS A 887 22.07 14.51 2.16
C HIS A 887 22.65 13.77 3.35
N VAL A 888 23.86 13.24 3.17
CA VAL A 888 24.65 12.60 4.21
C VAL A 888 25.77 13.55 4.64
N GLY A 889 25.85 13.84 5.93
CA GLY A 889 26.87 14.73 6.50
C GLY A 889 28.25 14.07 6.59
N GLN A 890 28.31 12.84 7.09
CA GLN A 890 29.55 12.06 7.25
C GLN A 890 29.32 10.61 6.79
N LEU A 891 30.33 10.00 6.15
CA LEU A 891 30.33 8.59 5.78
C LEU A 891 31.45 7.88 6.53
N GLY A 892 31.09 7.05 7.51
CA GLY A 892 32.04 6.26 8.31
C GLY A 892 32.11 4.80 7.84
N HIS A 893 33.29 4.19 7.87
CA HIS A 893 33.49 2.78 7.51
C HIS A 893 34.74 2.18 8.18
N PRO A 894 34.87 0.84 8.27
CA PRO A 894 36.14 0.20 8.62
C PRO A 894 37.11 0.18 7.43
N ALA A 895 38.39 -0.08 7.69
CA ALA A 895 39.41 -0.22 6.63
C ALA A 895 39.15 -1.43 5.70
N SER A 896 38.44 -2.45 6.18
CA SER A 896 38.01 -3.61 5.37
C SER A 896 37.10 -3.24 4.19
N LEU A 897 36.50 -2.05 4.21
CA LEU A 897 35.65 -1.56 3.14
C LEU A 897 36.40 -0.75 2.06
N ASP A 898 37.66 -0.37 2.29
CA ASP A 898 38.41 0.58 1.44
C ASP A 898 38.45 0.13 -0.04
N ALA A 899 38.69 -1.16 -0.28
CA ALA A 899 38.71 -1.73 -1.63
C ALA A 899 37.34 -1.60 -2.34
N LYS A 900 36.23 -1.88 -1.65
CA LYS A 900 34.87 -1.73 -2.21
C LYS A 900 34.42 -0.28 -2.36
N LEU A 901 35.05 0.67 -1.66
CA LEU A 901 34.84 2.09 -1.89
C LEU A 901 35.63 2.61 -3.10
N ALA A 902 36.67 1.89 -3.52
CA ALA A 902 37.48 2.21 -4.69
C ALA A 902 36.91 1.62 -6.00
N GLU A 903 36.08 0.58 -5.93
CA GLU A 903 35.51 -0.12 -7.09
C GLU A 903 33.97 -0.20 -7.07
N GLY A 904 33.34 -0.31 -8.24
CA GLY A 904 31.90 -0.51 -8.38
C GLY A 904 31.02 0.75 -8.24
N PRO A 905 29.68 0.58 -8.12
CA PRO A 905 28.72 1.68 -8.20
C PRO A 905 28.86 2.75 -7.11
N LEU A 906 29.35 2.36 -5.92
CA LEU A 906 29.59 3.29 -4.81
C LEU A 906 30.83 4.16 -5.06
N ALA A 907 31.89 3.57 -5.63
CA ALA A 907 33.09 4.30 -6.03
C ALA A 907 32.77 5.37 -7.09
N GLU A 908 31.90 5.06 -8.06
CA GLU A 908 31.43 6.06 -9.03
C GLU A 908 30.73 7.25 -8.36
N LEU A 909 29.96 7.02 -7.30
CA LEU A 909 29.29 8.09 -6.56
C LEU A 909 30.29 8.97 -5.79
N LEU A 910 31.42 8.39 -5.36
CA LEU A 910 32.43 9.02 -4.51
C LEU A 910 33.67 9.54 -5.28
N ALA A 911 33.82 9.22 -6.56
CA ALA A 911 34.95 9.68 -7.38
C ALA A 911 34.91 11.21 -7.61
N GLU A 912 36.06 11.89 -7.49
CA GLU A 912 36.17 13.36 -7.60
C GLU A 912 35.62 13.94 -8.90
N ARG A 913 35.92 13.27 -10.02
CA ARG A 913 35.48 13.69 -11.35
C ARG A 913 34.09 13.18 -11.71
N SER A 914 33.43 12.44 -10.82
CA SER A 914 32.12 11.91 -11.16
C SER A 914 31.08 13.04 -11.16
N PRO A 915 30.24 13.12 -12.20
CA PRO A 915 29.10 14.04 -12.21
C PRO A 915 28.18 13.82 -11.01
N ARG A 916 28.17 12.60 -10.43
CA ARG A 916 27.36 12.26 -9.26
C ARG A 916 27.92 12.85 -7.95
N ARG A 917 29.23 12.96 -7.77
CA ARG A 917 29.84 13.65 -6.61
C ARG A 917 29.77 15.16 -6.69
N LEU A 918 29.92 15.72 -7.89
CA LEU A 918 29.76 17.17 -8.12
C LEU A 918 28.37 17.64 -7.66
N LYS A 919 27.34 16.81 -7.87
CA LYS A 919 25.96 17.04 -7.38
C LYS A 919 25.92 17.18 -5.87
N HIS A 920 26.53 16.26 -5.11
CA HIS A 920 26.62 16.36 -3.65
C HIS A 920 27.28 17.67 -3.19
N ARG A 921 28.33 18.14 -3.87
CA ARG A 921 29.00 19.41 -3.53
C ARG A 921 28.09 20.63 -3.72
N PHE A 922 27.33 20.71 -4.81
CA PHE A 922 26.42 21.83 -5.06
C PHE A 922 25.29 21.94 -4.04
N SER A 923 24.89 20.82 -3.46
CA SER A 923 23.91 20.80 -2.38
C SER A 923 24.47 21.19 -1.00
N GLY A 924 25.79 21.37 -0.89
CA GLY A 924 26.49 21.72 0.35
C GLY A 924 26.99 20.52 1.15
N THR A 925 26.89 19.29 0.63
CA THR A 925 27.47 18.08 1.24
C THR A 925 28.86 17.80 0.69
N ALA A 926 29.87 17.81 1.55
CA ALA A 926 31.20 17.28 1.26
C ALA A 926 31.31 15.88 1.88
N ILE A 927 30.98 14.85 1.11
CA ILE A 927 31.10 13.46 1.57
C ILE A 927 32.52 13.00 1.25
N GLN A 928 33.36 12.96 2.28
CA GLN A 928 34.60 12.20 2.26
C GLN A 928 34.42 11.00 3.18
N PRO A 929 34.59 9.76 2.67
CA PRO A 929 34.63 8.58 3.51
C PRO A 929 35.73 8.74 4.56
N ARG A 930 35.41 8.38 5.81
CA ARG A 930 36.34 8.40 6.93
C ARG A 930 36.42 6.99 7.51
N THR A 931 37.64 6.46 7.54
CA THR A 931 37.95 5.22 8.25
C THR A 931 37.80 5.43 9.76
N LEU A 932 37.07 4.53 10.41
CA LEU A 932 36.81 4.53 11.85
C LEU A 932 37.62 3.40 12.51
N VAL A 933 38.26 3.70 13.65
CA VAL A 933 39.04 2.72 14.42
C VAL A 933 38.67 2.71 15.90
N ALA A 934 39.04 1.63 16.59
CA ALA A 934 38.81 1.44 18.02
C ALA A 934 39.30 2.63 18.87
N GLY A 935 38.51 3.04 19.85
CA GLY A 935 38.78 4.16 20.76
C GLY A 935 38.17 5.49 20.32
N GLU A 936 37.65 5.60 19.10
CA GLU A 936 36.93 6.81 18.67
C GLU A 936 35.54 6.94 19.32
N ARG A 937 35.15 8.17 19.67
CA ARG A 937 33.79 8.51 20.13
C ARG A 937 33.14 9.47 19.13
N LEU A 938 32.08 9.01 18.48
CA LEU A 938 31.33 9.74 17.47
C LEU A 938 30.09 10.40 18.09
N PHE A 939 29.74 11.57 17.56
CA PHE A 939 28.53 12.32 17.94
C PHE A 939 28.37 12.61 19.45
N ALA A 940 29.49 12.67 20.18
CA ALA A 940 29.50 12.92 21.62
C ALA A 940 28.77 14.23 21.96
N SER A 941 27.76 14.15 22.82
CA SER A 941 26.99 15.29 23.29
C SER A 941 26.50 15.06 24.73
N THR A 942 26.01 16.12 25.37
CA THR A 942 25.35 16.03 26.68
C THR A 942 23.95 16.58 26.53
N VAL A 943 22.94 15.76 26.78
CA VAL A 943 21.53 16.11 26.64
C VAL A 943 20.85 15.87 27.99
N GLN A 944 20.19 16.90 28.53
CA GLN A 944 19.56 16.86 29.86
C GLN A 944 20.49 16.37 31.00
N GLY A 945 21.79 16.71 30.92
CA GLY A 945 22.80 16.29 31.91
C GLY A 945 23.35 14.87 31.70
N LYS A 946 22.89 14.14 30.69
CA LYS A 946 23.30 12.76 30.40
C LYS A 946 24.23 12.72 29.18
N PRO A 947 25.37 12.01 29.23
CA PRO A 947 26.24 11.87 28.07
C PRO A 947 25.61 10.95 27.03
N PHE A 948 25.74 11.32 25.76
CA PHE A 948 25.44 10.48 24.60
C PHE A 948 26.71 10.34 23.74
N ALA A 949 27.02 9.13 23.28
CA ALA A 949 28.09 8.89 22.31
C ALA A 949 27.88 7.56 21.58
N ILE A 950 28.44 7.46 20.37
CA ILE A 950 28.65 6.17 19.69
C ILE A 950 30.14 5.85 19.77
N GLU A 951 30.50 4.81 20.50
CA GLU A 951 31.87 4.37 20.73
C GLU A 951 32.24 3.29 19.72
N VAL A 952 33.43 3.42 19.13
CA VAL A 952 33.99 2.41 18.22
C VAL A 952 34.88 1.48 19.05
N LEU A 953 34.51 0.20 19.16
CA LEU A 953 35.27 -0.81 19.91
C LEU A 953 36.23 -1.59 19.02
N GLY A 954 35.95 -1.66 17.72
CA GLY A 954 36.75 -2.33 16.71
C GLY A 954 36.40 -1.80 15.31
N PRO A 955 37.30 -1.91 14.32
CA PRO A 955 38.54 -2.68 14.32
C PRO A 955 39.72 -1.91 14.98
N ALA A 956 40.77 -2.63 15.40
CA ALA A 956 41.99 -1.99 15.90
C ALA A 956 42.67 -1.16 14.81
N PRO A 957 43.40 -0.07 15.14
CA PRO A 957 44.11 0.71 14.13
C PRO A 957 45.04 -0.17 13.27
N GLY A 958 44.81 -0.17 11.96
CA GLY A 958 45.58 -0.97 10.99
C GLY A 958 45.01 -2.35 10.66
N ASP A 959 43.94 -2.80 11.34
CA ASP A 959 43.23 -4.03 10.96
C ASP A 959 42.33 -3.78 9.74
N THR A 960 42.64 -4.47 8.65
CA THR A 960 41.97 -4.36 7.35
C THR A 960 40.95 -5.46 7.08
N LYS A 961 40.66 -6.32 8.07
CA LYS A 961 39.77 -7.48 7.91
C LYS A 961 38.53 -7.40 8.80
N ALA A 962 38.64 -6.88 10.02
CA ALA A 962 37.50 -6.86 10.93
C ALA A 962 36.41 -5.86 10.49
N PRO A 963 35.13 -6.21 10.67
CA PRO A 963 34.03 -5.27 10.55
C PRO A 963 34.04 -4.28 11.73
N LEU A 964 33.19 -3.27 11.65
CA LEU A 964 33.04 -2.24 12.66
C LEU A 964 32.19 -2.77 13.83
N THR A 965 32.71 -2.65 15.05
CA THR A 965 31.97 -2.93 16.28
C THR A 965 31.67 -1.62 16.99
N LEU A 966 30.38 -1.36 17.21
CA LEU A 966 29.89 -0.09 17.76
C LEU A 966 29.17 -0.32 19.09
N ARG A 967 29.28 0.64 20.00
CA ARG A 967 28.48 0.71 21.23
C ARG A 967 27.81 2.08 21.33
N VAL A 968 26.50 2.09 21.39
CA VAL A 968 25.69 3.32 21.55
C VAL A 968 25.40 3.52 23.02
N VAL A 969 25.77 4.68 23.58
CA VAL A 969 25.62 4.97 25.02
C VAL A 969 24.78 6.23 25.21
N TYR A 970 23.81 6.20 26.12
CA TYR A 970 23.06 7.36 26.60
C TYR A 970 22.74 7.24 28.09
N GLY A 971 23.38 8.05 28.93
CA GLY A 971 23.25 7.90 30.39
C GLY A 971 23.67 6.50 30.84
N ASP A 972 22.76 5.77 31.47
CA ASP A 972 22.98 4.39 31.96
C ASP A 972 22.65 3.31 30.90
N PHE A 973 22.02 3.71 29.79
CA PHE A 973 21.66 2.81 28.70
C PHE A 973 22.82 2.62 27.72
N ALA A 974 23.09 1.37 27.33
CA ALA A 974 24.04 0.99 26.31
C ALA A 974 23.51 -0.12 25.39
N MET A 975 23.79 0.00 24.09
CA MET A 975 23.50 -1.01 23.08
C MET A 975 24.77 -1.39 22.31
N LEU A 976 25.06 -2.69 22.21
CA LEU A 976 26.20 -3.23 21.47
C LEU A 976 25.77 -3.71 20.07
N ILE A 977 26.52 -3.30 19.05
CA ILE A 977 26.35 -3.69 17.65
C ILE A 977 27.67 -4.34 17.18
N PRO A 978 27.78 -5.68 17.30
CA PRO A 978 28.96 -6.43 16.88
C PRO A 978 29.18 -6.46 15.36
N SER A 979 28.12 -6.30 14.55
CA SER A 979 28.15 -6.57 13.10
C SER A 979 28.52 -8.03 12.80
N ASP A 980 29.19 -8.31 11.69
CA ASP A 980 29.52 -9.65 11.18
C ASP A 980 30.83 -10.22 11.74
N LEU A 981 31.13 -10.00 13.03
CA LEU A 981 32.35 -10.58 13.62
C LEU A 981 32.35 -12.10 13.47
N THR A 982 33.42 -12.62 12.87
CA THR A 982 33.70 -14.07 12.87
C THR A 982 33.90 -14.56 14.30
N TYR A 983 33.73 -15.87 14.54
CA TYR A 983 33.97 -16.45 15.87
C TYR A 983 35.37 -16.13 16.43
N ALA A 984 36.40 -16.13 15.58
CA ALA A 984 37.76 -15.75 16.00
C ALA A 984 37.85 -14.28 16.44
N GLN A 985 37.17 -13.38 15.73
CA GLN A 985 37.12 -11.96 16.09
C GLN A 985 36.25 -11.69 17.32
N GLN A 986 35.15 -12.44 17.50
CA GLN A 986 34.35 -12.40 18.73
C GLN A 986 35.18 -12.85 19.94
N GLN A 987 35.95 -13.92 19.80
CA GLN A 987 36.85 -14.39 20.84
C GLN A 987 37.97 -13.37 21.14
N GLN A 988 38.55 -12.76 20.11
CA GLN A 988 39.52 -11.67 20.29
C GLN A 988 38.90 -10.48 21.03
N LEU A 989 37.67 -10.08 20.69
CA LEU A 989 36.95 -8.99 21.37
C LEU A 989 36.70 -9.34 22.84
N LEU A 990 36.29 -10.58 23.12
CA LEU A 990 36.13 -11.13 24.47
C LEU A 990 37.43 -11.08 25.28
N GLU A 991 38.57 -11.40 24.68
CA GLU A 991 39.87 -11.43 25.37
C GLU A 991 40.46 -10.04 25.58
N THR A 992 40.29 -9.14 24.61
CA THR A 992 40.96 -7.83 24.59
C THR A 992 40.15 -6.70 25.24
N THR A 993 38.83 -6.83 25.33
CA THR A 993 37.95 -5.76 25.82
C THR A 993 37.50 -6.03 27.26
N PRO A 994 37.68 -5.07 28.21
CA PRO A 994 37.17 -5.18 29.57
C PRO A 994 35.63 -5.31 29.60
N ALA A 995 35.10 -6.02 30.60
CA ALA A 995 33.65 -6.24 30.74
C ALA A 995 32.86 -4.93 30.83
N GLU A 996 33.38 -3.90 31.50
CA GLU A 996 32.75 -2.58 31.62
C GLU A 996 32.55 -1.86 30.27
N GLN A 997 33.44 -2.12 29.31
CA GLN A 997 33.36 -1.56 27.96
C GLN A 997 32.44 -2.36 27.03
N LEU A 998 32.16 -3.63 27.37
CA LEU A 998 31.18 -4.47 26.66
C LEU A 998 29.77 -4.36 27.25
N ALA A 999 29.65 -3.95 28.52
CA ALA A 999 28.40 -3.87 29.27
C ALA A 999 27.32 -3.11 28.48
N SER A 1000 26.28 -3.83 28.06
CA SER A 1000 25.21 -3.32 27.22
C SER A 1000 23.91 -4.07 27.49
N GLN A 1001 22.84 -3.36 27.84
CA GLN A 1001 21.54 -3.97 28.13
C GLN A 1001 20.93 -4.60 26.88
N VAL A 1002 21.17 -4.01 25.70
CA VAL A 1002 20.69 -4.56 24.42
C VAL A 1002 21.87 -4.93 23.52
N VAL A 1003 21.85 -6.12 22.93
CA VAL A 1003 22.91 -6.58 22.03
C VAL A 1003 22.31 -7.10 20.72
N ILE A 1004 22.85 -6.66 19.59
CA ILE A 1004 22.59 -7.30 18.28
C ILE A 1004 23.38 -8.61 18.24
N ALA A 1005 22.72 -9.71 17.87
CA ALA A 1005 23.39 -10.99 17.68
C ALA A 1005 24.45 -10.88 16.57
N PRO A 1006 25.73 -11.25 16.82
CA PRO A 1006 26.77 -11.23 15.80
C PRO A 1006 26.38 -12.03 14.55
N GLY A 1007 26.69 -11.50 13.36
CA GLY A 1007 26.46 -12.20 12.09
C GLY A 1007 24.99 -12.52 11.77
N HIS A 1008 24.04 -11.71 12.25
CA HIS A 1008 22.59 -11.96 12.12
C HIS A 1008 22.12 -13.24 12.84
N GLY A 1009 22.95 -13.79 13.74
CA GLY A 1009 22.75 -15.13 14.33
C GLY A 1009 23.09 -16.27 13.37
N THR A 1010 23.94 -16.03 12.36
CA THR A 1010 24.37 -17.01 11.35
C THR A 1010 25.86 -16.86 11.05
N PRO A 1011 26.54 -17.86 10.45
CA PRO A 1011 27.96 -17.75 10.11
C PRO A 1011 28.24 -16.92 8.82
N GLY A 1012 27.39 -15.94 8.49
CA GLY A 1012 27.44 -15.16 7.25
C GLY A 1012 27.05 -15.97 5.99
N LEU A 1013 26.56 -15.30 4.94
CA LEU A 1013 26.13 -15.95 3.69
C LEU A 1013 27.26 -16.70 2.98
N GLU A 1014 28.48 -16.16 3.02
CA GLU A 1014 29.66 -16.77 2.40
C GLU A 1014 30.10 -18.03 3.14
N GLY A 1015 29.99 -18.06 4.47
CA GLY A 1015 30.22 -19.26 5.28
C GLY A 1015 29.22 -20.39 5.00
N ILE A 1016 27.99 -20.06 4.59
CA ILE A 1016 26.99 -21.04 4.17
C ILE A 1016 27.37 -21.69 2.82
N LEU A 1017 28.05 -20.97 1.93
CA LEU A 1017 28.47 -21.48 0.61
C LEU A 1017 29.59 -22.53 0.69
N VAL A 1018 30.44 -22.44 1.71
CA VAL A 1018 31.59 -23.34 1.91
C VAL A 1018 31.20 -24.62 2.68
N GLY A 1019 29.95 -24.69 3.17
CA GLY A 1019 29.41 -25.80 3.96
C GLY A 1019 29.43 -25.51 5.46
N MET A 1020 28.50 -26.12 6.22
CA MET A 1020 28.40 -25.86 7.67
C MET A 1020 29.73 -26.17 8.39
N PRO A 1021 30.22 -25.26 9.25
CA PRO A 1021 31.38 -25.57 10.08
C PRO A 1021 31.05 -26.77 10.97
N LYS A 1022 31.96 -27.76 11.02
CA LYS A 1022 31.77 -29.00 11.81
C LYS A 1022 31.49 -28.75 13.31
N ASN A 1023 31.86 -27.57 13.83
CA ASN A 1023 31.74 -27.17 15.23
C ASN A 1023 30.82 -25.94 15.43
N TYR A 1024 29.85 -25.71 14.55
CA TYR A 1024 28.99 -24.51 14.58
C TYR A 1024 28.25 -24.31 15.92
N GLU A 1025 27.52 -25.33 16.38
CA GLU A 1025 26.76 -25.25 17.65
C GLU A 1025 27.70 -25.00 18.84
N ARG A 1026 28.84 -25.68 18.86
CA ARG A 1026 29.88 -25.48 19.89
C ARG A 1026 30.41 -24.04 19.90
N SER A 1027 30.68 -23.47 18.72
CA SER A 1027 31.19 -22.09 18.61
C SER A 1027 30.15 -21.07 19.04
N LEU A 1028 28.86 -21.29 18.72
CA LEU A 1028 27.78 -20.44 19.22
C LEU A 1028 27.71 -20.45 20.75
N THR A 1029 27.78 -21.62 21.37
CA THR A 1029 27.72 -21.74 22.84
C THR A 1029 28.98 -21.20 23.52
N GLU A 1030 30.17 -21.59 23.07
CA GLU A 1030 31.44 -21.25 23.75
C GLU A 1030 31.88 -19.80 23.49
N ILE A 1031 31.50 -19.19 22.36
CA ILE A 1031 32.00 -17.87 21.95
C ILE A 1031 30.87 -16.84 21.92
N THR A 1032 29.82 -17.06 21.13
CA THR A 1032 28.75 -16.06 20.97
C THR A 1032 27.95 -15.88 22.26
N ALA A 1033 27.49 -16.96 22.89
CA ALA A 1033 26.77 -16.86 24.16
C ALA A 1033 27.68 -16.29 25.28
N ALA A 1034 28.97 -16.65 25.30
CA ALA A 1034 29.93 -16.08 26.25
C ALA A 1034 30.11 -14.55 26.05
N LEU A 1035 30.12 -14.07 24.82
CA LEU A 1035 30.13 -12.63 24.50
C LEU A 1035 28.87 -11.94 25.01
N LEU A 1036 27.69 -12.52 24.76
CA LEU A 1036 26.41 -11.97 25.22
C LEU A 1036 26.30 -11.96 26.76
N GLN A 1037 26.78 -13.01 27.43
CA GLN A 1037 26.86 -13.09 28.90
C GLN A 1037 27.83 -12.06 29.47
N LYS A 1038 29.05 -11.93 28.89
CA LYS A 1038 30.04 -10.92 29.33
C LYS A 1038 29.54 -9.50 29.11
N ALA A 1039 28.74 -9.25 28.07
CA ALA A 1039 28.08 -7.98 27.85
C ALA A 1039 26.94 -7.69 28.84
N GLY A 1040 26.43 -8.69 29.56
CA GLY A 1040 25.29 -8.53 30.47
C GLY A 1040 23.99 -8.23 29.72
N ALA A 1041 23.76 -8.85 28.57
CA ALA A 1041 22.61 -8.59 27.72
C ALA A 1041 21.28 -8.95 28.41
N GLU A 1042 20.42 -7.96 28.63
CA GLU A 1042 19.04 -8.14 29.08
C GLU A 1042 18.10 -8.42 27.89
N ALA A 1043 18.49 -7.99 26.68
CA ALA A 1043 17.78 -8.29 25.44
C ALA A 1043 18.75 -8.58 24.29
N VAL A 1044 18.43 -9.60 23.49
CA VAL A 1044 19.17 -9.98 22.30
C VAL A 1044 18.28 -9.83 21.07
N ILE A 1045 18.76 -9.08 20.09
CA ILE A 1045 18.05 -8.82 18.83
C ILE A 1045 18.75 -9.55 17.68
N PHE A 1046 17.99 -10.37 16.95
CA PHE A 1046 18.47 -11.04 15.75
C PHE A 1046 17.97 -10.35 14.48
N GLU A 1047 18.89 -9.83 13.67
CA GLU A 1047 18.63 -9.17 12.39
C GLU A 1047 18.46 -10.18 11.26
N PHE A 1048 17.35 -10.90 11.25
CA PHE A 1048 17.00 -11.80 10.17
C PHE A 1048 15.59 -11.47 9.76
N GLY A 1049 15.33 -11.32 8.47
CA GLY A 1049 14.00 -11.03 7.90
C GLY A 1049 13.61 -12.11 6.88
N ASN A 1050 12.41 -12.00 6.28
CA ASN A 1050 11.94 -12.93 5.26
C ASN A 1050 12.19 -12.40 3.82
N PRO A 1051 13.17 -12.90 3.06
CA PRO A 1051 13.36 -12.63 1.65
C PRO A 1051 12.45 -13.57 0.85
N ARG A 1052 11.14 -13.26 0.81
CA ARG A 1052 10.26 -13.83 -0.22
C ARG A 1052 10.63 -13.22 -1.59
N PRO A 1053 10.79 -13.99 -2.68
CA PRO A 1053 11.38 -15.32 -2.82
C PRO A 1053 12.33 -15.36 -4.05
N VAL A 1054 13.65 -15.18 -3.92
CA VAL A 1054 14.52 -15.27 -5.13
C VAL A 1054 15.92 -15.86 -4.89
N VAL A 1055 16.19 -16.43 -3.72
CA VAL A 1055 17.32 -17.35 -3.50
C VAL A 1055 16.85 -18.50 -2.60
N GLY A 1056 15.95 -19.33 -3.13
CA GLY A 1056 15.17 -20.30 -2.35
C GLY A 1056 16.03 -21.20 -1.47
N ASP A 1057 17.13 -21.75 -1.98
CA ASP A 1057 17.85 -22.80 -1.25
C ASP A 1057 18.90 -22.26 -0.27
N LYS A 1058 19.64 -21.20 -0.64
CA LYS A 1058 20.61 -20.57 0.28
C LYS A 1058 19.93 -19.95 1.50
N TYR A 1059 18.79 -19.29 1.27
CA TYR A 1059 18.02 -18.70 2.37
C TYR A 1059 17.39 -19.76 3.28
N LYS A 1060 16.90 -20.89 2.74
CA LYS A 1060 16.38 -21.99 3.59
C LYS A 1060 17.44 -22.49 4.57
N VAL A 1061 18.69 -22.64 4.11
CA VAL A 1061 19.81 -23.06 4.97
C VAL A 1061 20.13 -21.97 6.00
N ALA A 1062 20.24 -20.71 5.58
CA ALA A 1062 20.44 -19.57 6.49
C ALA A 1062 19.34 -19.48 7.55
N ALA A 1063 18.09 -19.68 7.17
CA ALA A 1063 16.94 -19.63 8.06
C ALA A 1063 16.93 -20.77 9.08
N LYS A 1064 17.32 -21.98 8.65
CA LYS A 1064 17.50 -23.13 9.56
C LYS A 1064 18.59 -22.85 10.59
N LEU A 1065 19.72 -22.31 10.15
CA LEU A 1065 20.85 -21.95 11.02
C LEU A 1065 20.50 -20.84 12.00
N HIS A 1066 19.81 -19.81 11.52
CA HIS A 1066 19.33 -18.70 12.34
C HIS A 1066 18.38 -19.21 13.44
N GLY A 1067 17.40 -20.06 13.09
CA GLY A 1067 16.49 -20.65 14.07
C GLY A 1067 17.14 -21.62 15.05
N ALA A 1068 18.30 -22.20 14.71
CA ALA A 1068 19.11 -22.98 15.66
C ALA A 1068 19.92 -22.07 16.59
N ALA A 1069 20.56 -21.03 16.05
CA ALA A 1069 21.31 -20.06 16.85
C ALA A 1069 20.43 -19.35 17.88
N ARG A 1070 19.23 -18.93 17.47
CA ARG A 1070 18.25 -18.31 18.36
C ARG A 1070 17.92 -19.22 19.55
N ARG A 1071 17.60 -20.49 19.30
CA ARG A 1071 17.31 -21.47 20.35
C ARG A 1071 18.48 -21.70 21.30
N ILE A 1072 19.69 -21.83 20.76
CA ILE A 1072 20.90 -21.99 21.58
C ILE A 1072 21.13 -20.77 22.49
N VAL A 1073 20.94 -19.55 21.97
CA VAL A 1073 21.09 -18.33 22.76
C VAL A 1073 19.96 -18.19 23.79
N GLU A 1074 18.72 -18.56 23.43
CA GLU A 1074 17.58 -18.62 24.35
C GLU A 1074 17.87 -19.57 25.54
N ASP A 1075 18.46 -20.74 25.27
CA ASP A 1075 18.83 -21.71 26.32
C ASP A 1075 19.95 -21.20 27.23
N GLN A 1076 20.92 -20.43 26.70
CA GLN A 1076 22.06 -19.91 27.46
C GLN A 1076 21.78 -18.60 28.21
N LEU A 1077 20.72 -17.88 27.85
CA LEU A 1077 20.29 -16.61 28.43
C LEU A 1077 18.76 -16.61 28.64
N PRO A 1078 18.22 -17.49 29.52
CA PRO A 1078 16.77 -17.66 29.67
C PRO A 1078 16.06 -16.42 30.22
N ASP A 1079 16.77 -15.59 30.99
CA ASP A 1079 16.22 -14.36 31.58
C ASP A 1079 16.25 -13.16 30.62
N ALA A 1080 16.95 -13.28 29.49
CA ALA A 1080 17.01 -12.22 28.48
C ALA A 1080 15.79 -12.25 27.56
N ARG A 1081 15.38 -11.08 27.06
CA ARG A 1081 14.33 -10.99 26.03
C ARG A 1081 14.93 -11.25 24.65
N HIS A 1082 14.43 -12.27 23.95
CA HIS A 1082 14.91 -12.66 22.61
C HIS A 1082 13.94 -12.22 21.53
N LEU A 1083 14.39 -11.37 20.61
CA LEU A 1083 13.56 -10.77 19.56
C LEU A 1083 14.23 -10.93 18.21
N ALA A 1084 13.44 -11.14 17.16
CA ALA A 1084 13.96 -11.26 15.80
C ALA A 1084 13.10 -10.51 14.78
N THR A 1085 13.76 -9.80 13.87
CA THR A 1085 13.05 -8.87 12.97
C THR A 1085 12.10 -9.56 11.98
N ASP A 1086 12.27 -10.86 11.76
CA ASP A 1086 11.48 -11.68 10.85
C ASP A 1086 10.15 -12.16 11.45
N THR A 1087 10.09 -12.25 12.78
CA THR A 1087 8.98 -12.79 13.56
C THR A 1087 8.27 -11.69 14.32
N ASP A 1088 9.01 -10.67 14.77
CA ASP A 1088 8.50 -9.55 15.58
C ASP A 1088 8.35 -8.24 14.77
N GLY A 1089 8.89 -8.22 13.54
CA GLY A 1089 8.98 -7.03 12.70
C GLY A 1089 10.09 -6.08 13.17
N ALA A 1090 10.00 -4.81 12.79
CA ALA A 1090 10.96 -3.79 13.23
C ALA A 1090 10.92 -3.63 14.75
N ILE A 1091 12.09 -3.51 15.36
CA ILE A 1091 12.23 -3.36 16.80
C ILE A 1091 12.60 -1.91 17.10
N THR A 1092 11.79 -1.25 17.94
CA THR A 1092 12.03 0.12 18.38
C THR A 1092 12.45 0.12 19.84
N ILE A 1093 13.60 0.74 20.13
CA ILE A 1093 14.12 0.95 21.47
C ILE A 1093 14.02 2.45 21.76
N LEU A 1094 13.35 2.80 22.85
CA LEU A 1094 13.28 4.17 23.35
C LEU A 1094 13.93 4.22 24.73
N SER A 1095 14.87 5.13 24.94
CA SER A 1095 15.53 5.34 26.23
C SER A 1095 15.55 6.81 26.62
N ASP A 1096 15.19 7.09 27.87
CA ASP A 1096 15.36 8.41 28.48
C ASP A 1096 16.76 8.60 29.09
N GLY A 1097 17.62 7.58 29.01
CA GLY A 1097 18.98 7.55 29.56
C GLY A 1097 19.10 6.98 30.98
N HIS A 1098 18.01 6.51 31.59
CA HIS A 1098 18.02 5.69 32.81
C HIS A 1098 17.26 4.39 32.60
N THR A 1099 16.11 4.48 31.94
CA THR A 1099 15.26 3.36 31.59
C THR A 1099 15.19 3.21 30.08
N TYR A 1100 14.77 2.04 29.62
CA TYR A 1100 14.48 1.81 28.22
C TYR A 1100 13.22 0.98 28.07
N THR A 1101 12.57 1.14 26.92
CA THR A 1101 11.44 0.32 26.51
C THR A 1101 11.74 -0.27 25.14
N LEU A 1102 11.35 -1.54 24.97
CA LEU A 1102 11.52 -2.26 23.73
C LEU A 1102 10.15 -2.68 23.20
N THR A 1103 9.83 -2.18 22.00
CA THR A 1103 8.56 -2.46 21.32
C THR A 1103 8.81 -3.13 19.97
N ALA A 1104 8.20 -4.29 19.76
CA ALA A 1104 8.14 -4.94 18.46
C ALA A 1104 6.97 -4.42 17.62
N GLN A 1105 7.14 -4.34 16.30
CA GLN A 1105 6.13 -3.79 15.40
C GLN A 1105 4.82 -4.59 15.41
N TYR A 1106 4.89 -5.92 15.52
CA TYR A 1106 3.68 -6.75 15.55
C TYR A 1106 2.97 -6.73 16.92
N ASP A 1107 3.72 -6.60 18.02
CA ASP A 1107 3.14 -6.40 19.37
C ASP A 1107 2.37 -5.06 19.47
N ALA A 1108 2.90 -3.99 18.89
CA ALA A 1108 2.25 -2.67 18.90
C ALA A 1108 0.96 -2.62 18.05
N ALA A 1109 0.82 -3.50 17.06
CA ALA A 1109 -0.37 -3.58 16.21
C ALA A 1109 -1.60 -4.18 16.94
N VAL A 1110 -1.38 -4.82 18.10
CA VAL A 1110 -2.42 -5.47 18.93
C VAL A 1110 -3.44 -4.45 19.48
N GLY A 1111 -3.11 -3.15 19.50
CA GLY A 1111 -4.01 -2.09 19.97
C GLY A 1111 -5.16 -1.70 19.02
N TYR A 1112 -5.22 -2.21 17.78
CA TYR A 1112 -6.28 -1.89 16.82
C TYR A 1112 -6.81 -3.14 16.09
N VAL A 1113 -7.94 -3.65 16.57
CA VAL A 1113 -8.98 -4.42 15.85
C VAL A 1113 -8.56 -5.79 15.29
N ASP A 1114 -9.16 -6.83 15.88
CA ASP A 1114 -9.31 -8.19 15.36
C ASP A 1114 -8.04 -8.77 14.71
N THR A 1115 -7.12 -9.17 15.58
CA THR A 1115 -6.17 -10.24 15.24
C THR A 1115 -6.95 -11.46 14.75
N PRO A 1116 -6.48 -12.19 13.71
CA PRO A 1116 -6.88 -13.58 13.56
C PRO A 1116 -6.58 -14.25 14.90
N THR A 1117 -7.64 -14.71 15.56
CA THR A 1117 -7.60 -15.32 16.88
C THR A 1117 -6.49 -16.36 16.92
N SER A 1118 -5.50 -16.11 17.79
CA SER A 1118 -4.32 -16.91 18.02
C SER A 1118 -4.70 -18.36 18.35
N LEU A 1119 -4.58 -19.23 17.36
CA LEU A 1119 -4.59 -20.70 17.51
C LEU A 1119 -3.16 -21.23 17.68
N GLU A 1120 -2.22 -20.38 18.13
CA GLU A 1120 -0.80 -20.69 18.32
C GLU A 1120 -0.43 -21.17 19.74
N ILE A 1121 -1.39 -21.59 20.56
CA ILE A 1121 -1.08 -22.20 21.86
C ILE A 1121 -1.57 -23.65 21.86
N CYS A 1122 -0.65 -24.56 22.18
CA CYS A 1122 -0.72 -26.03 22.19
C CYS A 1122 -0.43 -26.73 20.85
N TRP A 1123 0.86 -26.81 20.50
CA TRP A 1123 1.54 -28.06 20.15
C TRP A 1123 2.99 -28.01 20.62
#